data_AF-A0A1F6GEF4-F1
#
_entry.id   AF-A0A1F6GEF4-F1
#
_cell.length_a   1.000
_cell.length_b   1.000
_cell.length_c   1.000
_cell.angle_alpha   90.00
_cell.angle_beta   90.00
_cell.angle_gamma   90.00
#
_symmetry.space_group_name_H-M   'P 1'
#
loop_
_entity.id
_entity.type
_entity.pdbx_description
1 polymer ?
#
loop_
_entity_poly.entity_id
_entity_poly.type
_entity_poly.pdbx_seq_one_letter_code
_entity_poly.pdbx_strand_id
1 'polypeptide(L)'
;MSLYSQIAGSIRLGAAKKEELTRSVEKGGAFFEDFNESRLKLAFSNFSDDMKKALYEILFFLHVNNPRFKQHTYTTLEITKVEGTKKEVPVTKEVNLYLEGAPCGVEGIHQLSGQFKDDFQAFIQAELKSDVPAPEGFQPIYSVASLGSIGTIGHKITSDLDLQVQFELSPFLYREQDLTDEHLLKFGTGLIHYFGRVYAAKKKYTQKHLGDPKIKNEIVAAGKQDFKRRFPILYHALLIKKGEQFQVKQDKKIDLIHEIVAMVNLHRKYCLKAERQKNDGLLKKRIKGIQDYIQSKYPKAEIYLFAYSNDDYRDGKHGTTLESKEASGSAYELILNYEVLMPGIQFTPMVPIHFLMPPEVNANRNQYERLVNYLRYHFIDLYDPFGVRLVDLGSTPPLTQSYMVAHAGAIYWESFKASSGNLPKALLNLLRIEMLFDSRFDTSMIELIKDPHKLDTFVTGEEKMPGSGTLDTDENEKEEEFFNDYGVSYGEETSEEEDEILGEADFAAGLSVQEIFRMEELYPLLTEDPWWLRYKALKIGFSEANRTVESAEERAAISATIDLGFALHIRISDVFAPPEKGKEMSHRDKVLRHFLEKAFPLSKRVRIEHIFMGEVQAVNLFEEELRSLFKGSMNRVNRMVEQSAETDKTNRDEYSIWYHYYQTNFDPKPNVVRLDILTHLKVARGRLQIGYDQNRKLWFFKSLQKGAAGDAKQNFSDEALEHLPDEVVLLEHPSFLHGIAHCIMNGYYGVFKKGTLYESHTQVEFSVAHMNLGKRSANEYAYLTPDLAVRMIEQIKEHFVPQTYDYRDCINKKREVTDIFICLSLLEFGSLSILYRDNMKVWYMDFFEHPELEEQADQLYEAWEVLLGHPVLAETIKGFFAAQKFRLTDLNKDRVAFWVNLNCARSGHGGIKQAKKEQDLAKHFKKEMVQQTKARRKKVED
;
A
#
# COMPACT_ATOMS: atom_id res chain seq x y z
N MET A 1 -49.86 14.64 17.25
CA MET A 1 -48.40 14.49 17.37
C MET A 1 -47.99 13.22 16.65
N SER A 2 -47.07 13.30 15.68
CA SER A 2 -46.46 12.13 15.05
C SER A 2 -45.75 11.26 16.09
N LEU A 3 -45.54 9.98 15.81
CA LEU A 3 -44.77 9.09 16.70
C LEU A 3 -43.39 9.66 17.00
N TYR A 4 -42.73 10.21 15.98
CA TYR A 4 -41.42 10.85 16.13
C TYR A 4 -41.46 12.07 17.06
N SER A 5 -42.44 12.97 16.91
CA SER A 5 -42.58 14.13 17.81
C SER A 5 -42.85 13.75 19.27
N GLN A 6 -43.44 12.59 19.54
CA GLN A 6 -43.69 12.11 20.91
C GLN A 6 -42.42 11.60 21.62
N ILE A 7 -41.41 11.22 20.84
CA ILE A 7 -40.12 10.69 21.33
C ILE A 7 -38.96 11.69 21.17
N ALA A 8 -39.13 12.73 20.35
CA ALA A 8 -38.20 13.86 20.28
C ALA A 8 -37.95 14.42 21.69
N GLY A 9 -36.68 14.51 22.10
CA GLY A 9 -36.29 14.95 23.45
C GLY A 9 -36.52 13.93 24.58
N SER A 10 -36.81 12.67 24.27
CA SER A 10 -36.95 11.59 25.27
C SER A 10 -35.61 11.01 25.70
N ILE A 11 -34.57 11.14 24.88
CA ILE A 11 -33.20 10.88 25.30
C ILE A 11 -32.73 12.10 26.09
N ARG A 12 -32.46 11.89 27.38
CA ARG A 12 -31.85 12.90 28.26
C ARG A 12 -30.52 12.36 28.74
N LEU A 13 -29.44 13.01 28.33
CA LEU A 13 -28.13 12.77 28.91
C LEU A 13 -28.13 13.38 30.33
N GLY A 14 -27.61 12.63 31.31
CA GLY A 14 -27.37 13.20 32.64
C GLY A 14 -26.38 14.37 32.55
N ALA A 15 -26.44 15.32 33.48
CA ALA A 15 -25.65 16.55 33.43
C ALA A 15 -24.14 16.29 33.22
N ALA A 16 -23.56 15.38 34.03
CA ALA A 16 -22.16 14.99 33.91
C ALA A 16 -21.81 14.42 32.52
N LYS A 17 -22.64 13.50 31.98
CA LYS A 17 -22.37 12.91 30.66
C LYS A 17 -22.58 13.91 29.52
N LYS A 18 -23.53 14.83 29.67
CA LYS A 18 -23.73 15.92 28.71
C LYS A 18 -22.50 16.82 28.67
N GLU A 19 -21.99 17.22 29.84
CA GLU A 19 -20.79 18.06 29.95
C GLU A 19 -19.55 17.37 29.36
N GLU A 20 -19.32 16.10 29.69
CA GLU A 20 -18.21 15.30 29.16
C GLU A 20 -18.25 15.21 27.62
N LEU A 21 -19.43 14.92 27.07
CA LEU A 21 -19.62 14.84 25.62
C LEU A 21 -19.46 16.22 24.95
N THR A 22 -20.03 17.28 25.53
CA THR A 22 -19.84 18.65 25.02
C THR A 22 -18.36 19.01 24.96
N ARG A 23 -17.61 18.78 26.05
CA ARG A 23 -16.18 19.05 26.10
C ARG A 23 -15.40 18.24 25.06
N SER A 24 -15.79 16.99 24.85
CA SER A 24 -15.16 16.12 23.85
C SER A 24 -15.44 16.58 22.41
N VAL A 25 -16.66 17.04 22.15
CA VAL A 25 -17.06 17.57 20.84
C VAL A 25 -16.33 18.88 20.52
N GLU A 26 -16.25 19.80 21.48
CA GLU A 26 -15.56 21.08 21.33
C GLU A 26 -14.04 20.88 21.13
N LYS A 27 -13.40 20.12 22.04
CA LYS A 27 -11.97 19.83 21.97
C LYS A 27 -11.61 19.06 20.70
N GLY A 28 -12.38 18.01 20.39
CA GLY A 28 -12.16 17.16 19.23
C GLY A 28 -12.37 17.89 17.91
N GLY A 29 -13.35 18.79 17.85
CA GLY A 29 -13.61 19.64 16.69
C GLY A 29 -12.47 20.60 16.40
N ALA A 30 -12.09 21.40 17.41
CA ALA A 30 -10.99 22.35 17.29
C ALA A 30 -9.69 21.64 16.89
N PHE A 31 -9.36 20.54 17.59
CA PHE A 31 -8.19 19.73 17.27
C PHE A 31 -8.20 19.24 15.81
N PHE A 32 -9.32 18.68 15.34
CA PHE A 32 -9.37 18.11 13.98
C PHE A 32 -9.26 19.20 12.90
N GLU A 33 -9.86 20.36 13.10
CA GLU A 33 -9.73 21.49 12.17
C GLU A 33 -8.28 21.95 12.06
N ASP A 34 -7.60 22.17 13.20
CA ASP A 34 -6.19 22.58 13.23
C ASP A 34 -5.28 21.52 12.59
N PHE A 35 -5.45 20.25 13.01
CA PHE A 35 -4.71 19.09 12.49
C PHE A 35 -4.84 18.95 10.97
N ASN A 36 -6.06 19.04 10.44
CA ASN A 36 -6.29 18.84 9.00
C ASN A 36 -5.78 20.03 8.16
N GLU A 37 -5.98 21.27 8.63
CA GLU A 37 -5.51 22.48 7.93
C GLU A 37 -3.98 22.56 7.91
N SER A 38 -3.32 22.27 9.03
CA SER A 38 -1.85 22.16 9.14
C SER A 38 -1.29 21.22 8.08
N ARG A 39 -1.88 20.02 7.94
CA ARG A 39 -1.43 19.02 6.98
C ARG A 39 -1.82 19.34 5.53
N LEU A 40 -2.97 19.98 5.29
CA LEU A 40 -3.34 20.49 3.96
C LEU A 40 -2.32 21.51 3.47
N LYS A 41 -1.90 22.44 4.32
CA LYS A 41 -0.87 23.43 4.00
C LYS A 41 0.44 22.77 3.58
N LEU A 42 0.88 21.74 4.32
CA LEU A 42 2.08 20.96 3.98
C LEU A 42 1.91 20.13 2.68
N ALA A 43 0.70 19.66 2.40
CA ALA A 43 0.42 18.96 1.15
C ALA A 43 0.52 19.90 -0.07
N PHE A 44 -0.17 21.04 -0.01
CA PHE A 44 -0.23 22.00 -1.11
C PHE A 44 1.09 22.73 -1.38
N SER A 45 2.00 22.79 -0.40
CA SER A 45 3.36 23.29 -0.62
C SER A 45 4.21 22.34 -1.49
N ASN A 46 3.87 21.05 -1.54
CA ASN A 46 4.63 20.03 -2.25
C ASN A 46 3.94 19.56 -3.55
N PHE A 47 2.64 19.80 -3.72
CA PHE A 47 1.93 19.45 -4.94
C PHE A 47 2.42 20.23 -6.16
N SER A 48 2.65 19.51 -7.25
CA SER A 48 2.83 20.12 -8.56
C SER A 48 1.55 20.80 -9.04
N ASP A 49 1.67 21.75 -9.97
CA ASP A 49 0.52 22.44 -10.54
C ASP A 49 -0.45 21.46 -11.22
N ASP A 50 0.06 20.44 -11.92
CA ASP A 50 -0.76 19.42 -12.56
C ASP A 50 -1.55 18.59 -11.54
N MET A 51 -0.93 18.28 -10.39
CA MET A 51 -1.59 17.55 -9.32
C MET A 51 -2.72 18.38 -8.67
N LYS A 52 -2.48 19.68 -8.43
CA LYS A 52 -3.52 20.62 -7.93
C LYS A 52 -4.70 20.70 -8.89
N LYS A 53 -4.43 20.94 -10.18
CA LYS A 53 -5.48 21.02 -11.23
C LYS A 53 -6.26 19.73 -11.35
N ALA A 54 -5.58 18.59 -11.32
CA ALA A 54 -6.23 17.29 -11.36
C ALA A 54 -7.13 17.05 -10.14
N LEU A 55 -6.69 17.40 -8.93
CA LEU A 55 -7.52 17.35 -7.72
C LEU A 55 -8.77 18.23 -7.85
N TYR A 56 -8.64 19.44 -8.39
CA TYR A 56 -9.77 20.34 -8.63
C TYR A 56 -10.80 19.72 -9.57
N GLU A 57 -10.36 19.17 -10.71
CA GLU A 57 -11.25 18.49 -11.63
C GLU A 57 -11.90 17.24 -11.02
N ILE A 58 -11.17 16.49 -10.20
CA ILE A 58 -11.72 15.33 -9.47
C ILE A 58 -12.87 15.78 -8.56
N LEU A 59 -12.65 16.78 -7.70
CA LEU A 59 -13.70 17.27 -6.78
C LEU A 59 -14.92 17.77 -7.56
N PHE A 60 -14.71 18.51 -8.63
CA PHE A 60 -15.79 19.01 -9.47
C PHE A 60 -16.56 17.89 -10.18
N PHE A 61 -15.86 16.98 -10.86
CA PHE A 61 -16.49 15.88 -11.58
C PHE A 61 -17.06 14.81 -10.67
N LEU A 62 -16.67 14.72 -9.40
CA LEU A 62 -17.40 13.93 -8.40
C LEU A 62 -18.72 14.62 -8.04
N HIS A 63 -18.71 15.94 -7.92
CA HIS A 63 -19.87 16.75 -7.55
C HIS A 63 -20.93 16.83 -8.66
N VAL A 64 -20.55 16.94 -9.94
CA VAL A 64 -21.51 17.18 -11.04
C VAL A 64 -21.70 15.99 -11.99
N ASN A 65 -22.95 15.60 -12.28
CA ASN A 65 -23.27 14.64 -13.33
C ASN A 65 -24.17 15.30 -14.39
N ASN A 66 -23.57 16.15 -15.21
CA ASN A 66 -24.29 16.99 -16.17
C ASN A 66 -24.16 16.43 -17.62
N PRO A 67 -25.27 16.30 -18.38
CA PRO A 67 -25.26 15.85 -19.77
C PRO A 67 -24.29 16.60 -20.70
N ARG A 68 -23.93 17.85 -20.39
CA ARG A 68 -22.95 18.62 -21.18
C ARG A 68 -21.57 17.97 -21.26
N PHE A 69 -21.23 17.13 -20.28
CA PHE A 69 -19.94 16.43 -20.24
C PHE A 69 -19.96 15.06 -20.93
N LYS A 70 -21.02 14.79 -21.71
CA LYS A 70 -21.12 13.56 -22.50
C LYS A 70 -20.07 13.46 -23.62
N GLN A 71 -19.64 14.62 -24.13
CA GLN A 71 -18.64 14.76 -25.19
C GLN A 71 -17.59 15.79 -24.77
N HIS A 72 -17.06 15.63 -23.56
CA HIS A 72 -16.09 16.57 -23.02
C HIS A 72 -14.76 16.42 -23.77
N THR A 73 -14.20 17.53 -24.23
CA THR A 73 -12.90 17.55 -24.90
C THR A 73 -11.83 18.14 -24.02
N TYR A 74 -10.63 17.58 -24.09
CA TYR A 74 -9.45 18.03 -23.36
C TYR A 74 -8.19 17.85 -24.19
N THR A 75 -7.18 18.65 -23.88
CA THR A 75 -5.86 18.54 -24.51
C THR A 75 -4.93 17.77 -23.59
N THR A 76 -4.18 16.83 -24.15
CA THR A 76 -3.09 16.10 -23.49
C THR A 76 -1.86 16.06 -24.39
N LEU A 77 -0.71 15.67 -23.85
CA LEU A 77 0.54 15.54 -24.60
C LEU A 77 0.73 14.08 -25.02
N GLU A 78 0.89 13.84 -26.32
CA GLU A 78 1.27 12.52 -26.84
C GLU A 78 2.59 12.60 -27.61
N ILE A 79 3.37 11.53 -27.53
CA ILE A 79 4.64 11.43 -28.24
C ILE A 79 4.37 10.89 -29.64
N THR A 80 4.58 11.72 -30.65
CA THR A 80 4.46 11.34 -32.06
C THR A 80 5.77 11.53 -32.80
N LYS A 81 6.02 10.68 -33.81
CA LYS A 81 7.18 10.86 -34.71
C LYS A 81 6.80 11.88 -35.79
N VAL A 82 7.34 13.08 -35.68
CA VAL A 82 7.23 14.14 -36.70
C VAL A 82 8.58 14.24 -37.40
N GLU A 83 8.60 13.99 -38.71
CA GLU A 83 9.84 14.06 -39.52
C GLU A 83 10.99 13.20 -38.98
N GLY A 84 10.68 12.01 -38.47
CA GLY A 84 11.67 11.07 -37.91
C GLY A 84 12.13 11.37 -36.48
N THR A 85 11.73 12.51 -35.89
CA THR A 85 12.04 12.89 -34.51
C THR A 85 10.80 12.76 -33.62
N LYS A 86 10.92 12.14 -32.44
CA LYS A 86 9.82 12.02 -31.47
C LYS A 86 9.56 13.38 -30.82
N LYS A 87 8.39 14.00 -31.01
CA LYS A 87 8.01 15.26 -30.35
C LYS A 87 6.79 15.02 -29.46
N GLU A 88 6.74 15.70 -28.31
CA GLU A 88 5.49 15.86 -27.56
C GLU A 88 4.60 16.81 -28.36
N VAL A 89 3.44 16.32 -28.78
CA VAL A 89 2.46 17.09 -29.55
C VAL A 89 1.17 17.16 -28.73
N PRO A 90 0.58 18.35 -28.58
CA PRO A 90 -0.73 18.48 -27.97
C PRO A 90 -1.77 17.79 -28.86
N VAL A 91 -2.50 16.82 -28.28
CA VAL A 91 -3.58 16.09 -28.92
C VAL A 91 -4.87 16.37 -28.16
N THR A 92 -5.91 16.74 -28.90
CA THR A 92 -7.26 16.88 -28.34
C THR A 92 -7.94 15.51 -28.34
N LYS A 93 -8.46 15.11 -27.18
CA LYS A 93 -9.24 13.88 -27.00
C LYS A 93 -10.66 14.22 -26.56
N GLU A 94 -11.59 13.30 -26.84
CA GLU A 94 -12.97 13.34 -26.36
C GLU A 94 -13.19 12.23 -25.33
N VAL A 95 -13.94 12.53 -24.27
CA VAL A 95 -14.34 11.59 -23.23
C VAL A 95 -15.79 11.81 -22.82
N ASN A 96 -16.45 10.73 -22.40
CA ASN A 96 -17.77 10.79 -21.80
C ASN A 96 -17.67 10.70 -20.27
N LEU A 97 -17.86 11.82 -19.58
CA LEU A 97 -17.89 11.90 -18.10
C LEU A 97 -19.31 11.90 -17.52
N TYR A 98 -20.34 11.85 -18.39
CA TYR A 98 -21.73 11.77 -17.98
C TYR A 98 -22.23 10.33 -17.95
N LEU A 99 -22.82 9.93 -16.82
CA LEU A 99 -23.45 8.61 -16.69
C LEU A 99 -24.88 8.78 -16.18
N GLU A 100 -25.85 8.55 -17.05
CA GLU A 100 -27.27 8.74 -16.74
C GLU A 100 -27.72 7.96 -15.50
N GLY A 101 -28.39 8.66 -14.58
CA GLY A 101 -28.89 8.09 -13.33
C GLY A 101 -27.81 7.74 -12.29
N ALA A 102 -26.53 8.01 -12.56
CA ALA A 102 -25.47 7.82 -11.57
C ALA A 102 -25.58 8.88 -10.44
N PRO A 103 -25.48 8.46 -9.17
CA PRO A 103 -25.40 9.40 -8.05
C PRO A 103 -24.20 10.36 -8.22
N CYS A 104 -24.36 11.61 -7.79
CA CYS A 104 -23.30 12.62 -7.78
C CYS A 104 -23.54 13.63 -6.67
N GLY A 105 -22.48 14.33 -6.30
CA GLY A 105 -22.54 15.35 -5.26
C GLY A 105 -21.54 15.13 -4.16
N VAL A 106 -20.67 16.12 -3.97
CA VAL A 106 -19.71 16.19 -2.85
C VAL A 106 -20.30 17.04 -1.73
N GLU A 107 -20.48 16.43 -0.57
CA GLU A 107 -20.96 17.09 0.65
C GLU A 107 -19.96 18.18 1.08
N GLY A 108 -20.48 19.37 1.40
CA GLY A 108 -19.65 20.50 1.83
C GLY A 108 -18.73 21.11 0.76
N ILE A 109 -18.93 20.90 -0.55
CA ILE A 109 -18.04 21.46 -1.60
C ILE A 109 -17.89 23.00 -1.58
N HIS A 110 -18.83 23.71 -0.97
CA HIS A 110 -18.78 25.18 -0.83
C HIS A 110 -18.04 25.64 0.42
N GLN A 111 -17.67 24.70 1.28
CA GLN A 111 -16.98 24.91 2.56
C GLN A 111 -15.56 24.31 2.53
N LEU A 112 -14.99 24.09 1.34
CA LEU A 112 -13.60 23.64 1.20
C LEU A 112 -12.62 24.57 1.92
N SER A 113 -11.48 24.02 2.33
CA SER A 113 -10.40 24.75 3.03
C SER A 113 -9.99 26.03 2.29
N GLY A 114 -9.74 27.08 3.06
CA GLY A 114 -9.18 28.34 2.53
C GLY A 114 -7.82 28.17 1.87
N GLN A 115 -7.12 27.05 2.10
CA GLN A 115 -5.83 26.73 1.49
C GLN A 115 -5.90 26.59 -0.04
N PHE A 116 -7.06 26.21 -0.59
CA PHE A 116 -7.20 25.99 -2.04
C PHE A 116 -8.58 26.31 -2.61
N LYS A 117 -9.56 26.69 -1.80
CA LYS A 117 -10.94 26.94 -2.26
C LYS A 117 -11.01 27.98 -3.38
N ASP A 118 -10.30 29.09 -3.25
CA ASP A 118 -10.33 30.17 -4.23
C ASP A 118 -9.66 29.75 -5.55
N ASP A 119 -8.51 29.07 -5.46
CA ASP A 119 -7.81 28.49 -6.61
C ASP A 119 -8.67 27.44 -7.34
N PHE A 120 -9.37 26.59 -6.57
CA PHE A 120 -10.32 25.62 -7.10
C PHE A 120 -11.44 26.33 -7.89
N GLN A 121 -12.09 27.34 -7.31
CA GLN A 121 -13.17 28.06 -7.97
C GLN A 121 -12.69 28.78 -9.23
N ALA A 122 -11.57 29.50 -9.13
CA ALA A 122 -10.97 30.21 -10.26
C ALA A 122 -10.58 29.25 -11.39
N PHE A 123 -10.01 28.09 -11.06
CA PHE A 123 -9.62 27.08 -12.04
C PHE A 123 -10.85 26.48 -12.75
N ILE A 124 -11.90 26.11 -12.02
CA ILE A 124 -13.12 25.55 -12.62
C ILE A 124 -13.81 26.57 -13.55
N GLN A 125 -13.81 27.84 -13.17
CA GLN A 125 -14.34 28.91 -14.00
C GLN A 125 -13.52 29.12 -15.28
N ALA A 126 -12.19 29.09 -15.18
CA ALA A 126 -11.29 29.29 -16.31
C ALA A 126 -11.25 28.09 -17.27
N GLU A 127 -11.06 26.88 -16.74
CA GLU A 127 -10.81 25.67 -17.53
C GLU A 127 -12.10 25.03 -18.03
N LEU A 128 -13.11 24.87 -17.15
CA LEU A 128 -14.36 24.18 -17.48
C LEU A 128 -15.49 25.14 -17.88
N LYS A 129 -15.24 26.46 -17.85
CA LYS A 129 -16.22 27.51 -18.17
C LYS A 129 -17.52 27.29 -17.40
N SER A 130 -17.38 26.98 -16.12
CA SER A 130 -18.48 26.61 -15.24
C SER A 130 -18.30 27.22 -13.87
N ASP A 131 -19.42 27.46 -13.20
CA ASP A 131 -19.44 27.63 -11.76
C ASP A 131 -19.58 26.26 -11.07
N VAL A 132 -19.25 26.21 -9.78
CA VAL A 132 -19.54 25.07 -8.92
C VAL A 132 -21.02 25.18 -8.52
N PRO A 133 -21.91 24.28 -8.99
CA PRO A 133 -23.33 24.41 -8.72
C PRO A 133 -23.64 24.24 -7.23
N ALA A 134 -24.75 24.83 -6.79
CA ALA A 134 -25.29 24.51 -5.47
C ALA A 134 -25.71 23.03 -5.41
N PRO A 135 -25.50 22.34 -4.28
CA PRO A 135 -25.94 20.96 -4.13
C PRO A 135 -27.46 20.86 -4.25
N GLU A 136 -27.94 20.10 -5.23
CA GLU A 136 -29.36 19.75 -5.36
C GLU A 136 -29.59 18.34 -4.78
N GLY A 137 -30.45 18.25 -3.78
CA GLY A 137 -30.80 16.96 -3.16
C GLY A 137 -29.66 16.31 -2.35
N PHE A 138 -29.74 14.99 -2.21
CA PHE A 138 -28.79 14.20 -1.41
C PHE A 138 -27.42 14.09 -2.09
N GLN A 139 -26.35 14.42 -1.37
CA GLN A 139 -24.97 14.32 -1.84
C GLN A 139 -24.37 12.98 -1.38
N PRO A 140 -24.06 12.04 -2.29
CA PRO A 140 -23.58 10.72 -1.92
C PRO A 140 -22.09 10.69 -1.54
N ILE A 141 -21.26 11.60 -2.06
CA ILE A 141 -19.82 11.65 -1.74
C ILE A 141 -19.66 12.46 -0.46
N TYR A 142 -19.46 11.77 0.66
CA TYR A 142 -19.27 12.41 1.95
C TYR A 142 -17.85 12.94 2.03
N SER A 143 -16.85 12.10 1.74
CA SER A 143 -15.46 12.44 2.02
C SER A 143 -14.54 12.11 0.84
N VAL A 144 -13.55 12.99 0.63
CA VAL A 144 -12.42 12.74 -0.27
C VAL A 144 -11.15 12.96 0.55
N ALA A 145 -10.44 11.88 0.82
CA ALA A 145 -9.27 11.89 1.70
C ALA A 145 -8.05 11.30 0.99
N SER A 146 -6.84 11.76 1.33
CA SER A 146 -5.62 11.12 0.83
C SER A 146 -5.37 9.76 1.48
N LEU A 147 -4.46 8.97 0.91
CA LEU A 147 -3.81 7.84 1.56
C LEU A 147 -2.30 8.07 1.72
N GLY A 148 -1.71 7.44 2.73
CA GLY A 148 -0.26 7.35 2.85
C GLY A 148 0.40 8.61 3.41
N SER A 149 1.37 9.15 2.68
CA SER A 149 2.33 10.15 3.21
C SER A 149 1.98 11.60 2.89
N ILE A 150 0.87 11.87 2.19
CA ILE A 150 0.49 13.23 1.83
C ILE A 150 0.25 14.08 3.08
N GLY A 151 0.82 15.29 3.09
CA GLY A 151 0.73 16.22 4.21
C GLY A 151 1.47 15.73 5.47
N THR A 152 2.62 15.08 5.30
CA THR A 152 3.52 14.61 6.38
C THR A 152 4.98 14.89 6.00
N ILE A 153 5.94 14.69 6.90
CA ILE A 153 7.38 14.72 6.60
C ILE A 153 7.80 13.61 5.63
N GLY A 154 6.95 12.58 5.47
CA GLY A 154 7.10 11.55 4.43
C GLY A 154 6.65 11.98 3.04
N HIS A 155 6.00 13.14 2.88
CA HIS A 155 5.49 13.63 1.60
C HIS A 155 6.64 14.05 0.67
N LYS A 156 6.78 13.38 -0.47
CA LYS A 156 7.79 13.66 -1.50
C LYS A 156 7.16 14.43 -2.65
N ILE A 157 7.96 15.23 -3.36
CA ILE A 157 7.52 15.95 -4.58
C ILE A 157 7.04 14.95 -5.66
N THR A 158 7.59 13.74 -5.67
CA THR A 158 7.23 12.65 -6.59
C THR A 158 6.27 11.64 -5.94
N SER A 159 5.57 12.00 -4.86
CA SER A 159 4.58 11.11 -4.25
C SER A 159 3.34 11.03 -5.13
N ASP A 160 2.86 9.80 -5.37
CA ASP A 160 1.55 9.55 -5.96
C ASP A 160 0.44 10.14 -5.08
N LEU A 161 -0.66 10.59 -5.70
CA LEU A 161 -1.84 11.04 -4.98
C LEU A 161 -2.93 9.95 -5.02
N ASP A 162 -2.94 9.13 -3.99
CA ASP A 162 -3.97 8.14 -3.74
C ASP A 162 -5.14 8.79 -2.99
N LEU A 163 -6.34 8.82 -3.59
CA LEU A 163 -7.54 9.41 -3.01
C LEU A 163 -8.58 8.34 -2.67
N GLN A 164 -9.02 8.29 -1.42
CA GLN A 164 -10.24 7.60 -1.01
C GLN A 164 -11.46 8.48 -1.28
N VAL A 165 -12.34 8.00 -2.14
CA VAL A 165 -13.66 8.58 -2.38
C VAL A 165 -14.66 7.80 -1.52
N GLN A 166 -15.01 8.37 -0.38
CA GLN A 166 -15.87 7.79 0.64
C GLN A 166 -17.32 8.24 0.44
N PHE A 167 -18.23 7.29 0.27
CA PHE A 167 -19.62 7.60 -0.10
C PHE A 167 -20.67 6.82 0.71
N GLU A 168 -21.86 7.41 0.77
CA GLU A 168 -23.09 6.82 1.29
C GLU A 168 -24.17 6.86 0.21
N LEU A 169 -25.05 5.85 0.19
CA LEU A 169 -26.18 5.80 -0.75
C LEU A 169 -27.51 6.16 -0.09
N SER A 170 -27.43 6.73 1.10
CA SER A 170 -28.53 7.29 1.87
C SER A 170 -28.00 8.41 2.74
N PRO A 171 -28.81 9.46 3.03
CA PRO A 171 -28.43 10.49 3.99
C PRO A 171 -27.94 9.88 5.30
N PHE A 172 -26.82 10.42 5.80
CA PHE A 172 -26.37 10.13 7.16
C PHE A 172 -27.42 10.67 8.14
N LEU A 173 -27.63 11.99 8.21
CA LEU A 173 -28.65 12.60 9.08
C LEU A 173 -30.06 12.46 8.49
N TYR A 174 -31.00 11.94 9.29
CA TYR A 174 -32.42 11.86 8.92
C TYR A 174 -33.16 13.10 9.41
N ARG A 175 -33.85 13.82 8.52
CA ARG A 175 -34.67 14.96 8.95
C ARG A 175 -35.98 14.45 9.54
N GLU A 176 -36.57 15.20 10.46
CA GLU A 176 -37.89 14.84 11.06
C GLU A 176 -38.98 14.64 9.97
N GLN A 177 -38.94 15.46 8.91
CA GLN A 177 -39.82 15.33 7.75
C GLN A 177 -39.68 13.99 6.99
N ASP A 178 -38.54 13.30 7.13
CA ASP A 178 -38.28 12.00 6.49
C ASP A 178 -38.76 10.83 7.37
N LEU A 179 -39.22 11.11 8.60
CA LEU A 179 -39.63 10.14 9.62
C LEU A 179 -41.08 10.34 10.08
N THR A 180 -41.93 10.88 9.22
CA THR A 180 -43.38 10.96 9.46
C THR A 180 -44.01 9.58 9.62
N ASP A 181 -45.16 9.51 10.28
CA ASP A 181 -45.89 8.25 10.48
C ASP A 181 -46.23 7.54 9.15
N GLU A 182 -46.43 8.31 8.06
CA GLU A 182 -46.61 7.78 6.71
C GLU A 182 -45.35 7.09 6.18
N HIS A 183 -44.19 7.73 6.33
CA HIS A 183 -42.90 7.14 5.96
C HIS A 183 -42.61 5.88 6.78
N LEU A 184 -42.83 5.93 8.10
CA LEU A 184 -42.65 4.78 8.99
C LEU A 184 -43.61 3.63 8.62
N LEU A 185 -44.86 3.93 8.28
CA LEU A 185 -45.82 2.93 7.81
C LEU A 185 -45.38 2.30 6.47
N LYS A 186 -44.84 3.10 5.55
CA LYS A 186 -44.28 2.60 4.28
C LYS A 186 -43.10 1.67 4.53
N PHE A 187 -42.18 2.04 5.41
CA PHE A 187 -41.04 1.20 5.78
C PHE A 187 -41.49 -0.12 6.43
N GLY A 188 -42.44 -0.05 7.37
CA GLY A 188 -43.01 -1.23 8.02
C GLY A 188 -43.71 -2.16 7.04
N THR A 189 -44.49 -1.61 6.11
CA THR A 189 -45.16 -2.38 5.04
C THR A 189 -44.13 -3.06 4.14
N GLY A 190 -43.08 -2.35 3.72
CA GLY A 190 -41.98 -2.92 2.94
C GLY A 190 -41.28 -4.08 3.63
N LEU A 191 -41.05 -3.97 4.94
CA LEU A 191 -40.45 -5.04 5.75
C LEU A 191 -41.38 -6.24 5.91
N ILE A 192 -42.69 -6.03 6.09
CA ILE A 192 -43.67 -7.12 6.12
C ILE A 192 -43.62 -7.93 4.82
N HIS A 193 -43.58 -7.25 3.66
CA HIS A 193 -43.42 -7.92 2.37
C HIS A 193 -42.07 -8.67 2.28
N TYR A 194 -40.98 -8.09 2.77
CA TYR A 194 -39.68 -8.75 2.82
C TYR A 194 -39.70 -10.02 3.67
N PHE A 195 -40.20 -9.95 4.90
CA PHE A 195 -40.29 -11.12 5.79
C PHE A 195 -41.22 -12.20 5.21
N GLY A 196 -42.32 -11.80 4.57
CA GLY A 196 -43.16 -12.72 3.81
C GLY A 196 -42.39 -13.45 2.70
N ARG A 197 -41.57 -12.74 1.91
CA ARG A 197 -40.71 -13.38 0.89
C ARG A 197 -39.70 -14.35 1.50
N VAL A 198 -39.08 -14.00 2.63
CA VAL A 198 -38.16 -14.90 3.36
C VAL A 198 -38.89 -16.16 3.82
N TYR A 199 -40.12 -16.03 4.34
CA TYR A 199 -40.96 -17.18 4.72
C TYR A 199 -41.27 -18.06 3.51
N ALA A 200 -41.71 -17.46 2.39
CA ALA A 200 -42.02 -18.18 1.16
C ALA A 200 -40.81 -18.96 0.62
N ALA A 201 -39.62 -18.34 0.66
CA ALA A 201 -38.37 -19.00 0.27
C ALA A 201 -38.04 -20.18 1.19
N LYS A 202 -38.19 -20.05 2.51
CA LYS A 202 -37.99 -21.15 3.47
C LYS A 202 -38.97 -22.30 3.25
N LYS A 203 -40.21 -22.01 2.85
CA LYS A 203 -41.24 -23.00 2.50
C LYS A 203 -41.09 -23.55 1.06
N LYS A 204 -40.12 -23.07 0.29
CA LYS A 204 -39.84 -23.46 -1.11
C LYS A 204 -41.07 -23.32 -2.02
N TYR A 205 -41.90 -22.29 -1.80
CA TYR A 205 -43.02 -22.03 -2.69
C TYR A 205 -42.53 -21.63 -4.09
N THR A 206 -43.04 -22.30 -5.12
CA THR A 206 -42.74 -22.01 -6.52
C THR A 206 -43.65 -20.91 -7.09
N GLN A 207 -43.32 -20.36 -8.26
CA GLN A 207 -44.16 -19.39 -9.00
C GLN A 207 -45.63 -19.81 -9.13
N LYS A 208 -45.89 -21.11 -9.31
CA LYS A 208 -47.24 -21.67 -9.40
C LYS A 208 -48.01 -21.56 -8.07
N HIS A 209 -47.35 -21.79 -6.94
CA HIS A 209 -47.93 -21.65 -5.60
C HIS A 209 -48.24 -20.18 -5.27
N LEU A 210 -47.40 -19.26 -5.72
CA LEU A 210 -47.62 -17.82 -5.54
C LEU A 210 -48.82 -17.29 -6.32
N GLY A 211 -49.46 -18.09 -7.18
CA GLY A 211 -50.74 -17.76 -7.82
C GLY A 211 -51.96 -17.95 -6.90
N ASP A 212 -51.85 -18.78 -5.86
CA ASP A 212 -52.96 -19.10 -4.95
C ASP A 212 -53.21 -17.96 -3.93
N PRO A 213 -54.42 -17.37 -3.88
CA PRO A 213 -54.78 -16.36 -2.90
C PRO A 213 -54.59 -16.80 -1.44
N LYS A 214 -54.81 -18.09 -1.10
CA LYS A 214 -54.62 -18.62 0.26
C LYS A 214 -53.15 -18.56 0.67
N ILE A 215 -52.25 -18.98 -0.22
CA ILE A 215 -50.80 -18.94 0.01
C ILE A 215 -50.31 -17.49 0.10
N LYS A 216 -50.83 -16.59 -0.75
CA LYS A 216 -50.53 -15.15 -0.64
C LYS A 216 -50.93 -14.59 0.72
N ASN A 217 -52.11 -14.93 1.21
CA ASN A 217 -52.58 -14.50 2.53
C ASN A 217 -51.74 -15.09 3.66
N GLU A 218 -51.34 -16.36 3.56
CA GLU A 218 -50.44 -17.01 4.51
C GLU A 218 -49.08 -16.27 4.57
N ILE A 219 -48.49 -15.96 3.41
CA ILE A 219 -47.22 -15.24 3.31
C ILE A 219 -47.31 -13.85 3.97
N VAL A 220 -48.38 -13.11 3.70
CA VAL A 220 -48.61 -11.78 4.30
C VAL A 220 -48.84 -11.90 5.80
N ALA A 221 -49.59 -12.90 6.26
CA ALA A 221 -49.82 -13.16 7.68
C ALA A 221 -48.52 -13.49 8.42
N ALA A 222 -47.67 -14.36 7.83
CA ALA A 222 -46.35 -14.68 8.36
C ALA A 222 -45.44 -13.44 8.43
N GLY A 223 -45.45 -12.60 7.39
CA GLY A 223 -44.72 -11.33 7.38
C GLY A 223 -45.18 -10.36 8.48
N LYS A 224 -46.50 -10.23 8.68
CA LYS A 224 -47.08 -9.42 9.77
C LYS A 224 -46.72 -9.97 11.15
N GLN A 225 -46.72 -11.30 11.30
CA GLN A 225 -46.36 -11.96 12.55
C GLN A 225 -44.88 -11.73 12.90
N ASP A 226 -43.98 -11.85 11.91
CA ASP A 226 -42.55 -11.57 12.14
C ASP A 226 -42.30 -10.09 12.46
N PHE A 227 -42.98 -9.19 11.74
CA PHE A 227 -42.91 -7.76 12.03
C PHE A 227 -43.42 -7.44 13.46
N LYS A 228 -44.58 -7.96 13.85
CA LYS A 228 -45.12 -7.80 15.21
C LYS A 228 -44.16 -8.30 16.29
N ARG A 229 -43.48 -9.43 16.04
CA ARG A 229 -42.52 -10.01 16.99
C ARG A 229 -41.29 -9.11 17.18
N ARG A 230 -40.83 -8.45 16.12
CA ARG A 230 -39.63 -7.61 16.13
C ARG A 230 -39.89 -6.17 16.57
N PHE A 231 -41.07 -5.63 16.21
CA PHE A 231 -41.45 -4.24 16.45
C PHE A 231 -42.87 -4.16 17.03
N PRO A 232 -43.09 -4.67 18.26
CA PRO A 232 -44.41 -4.73 18.85
C PRO A 232 -45.06 -3.35 19.01
N ILE A 233 -44.32 -2.31 19.41
CA ILE A 233 -44.87 -0.97 19.61
C ILE A 233 -45.27 -0.35 18.27
N LEU A 234 -44.38 -0.40 17.27
CA LEU A 234 -44.66 0.11 15.92
C LEU A 234 -45.79 -0.66 15.23
N TYR A 235 -45.88 -1.97 15.43
CA TYR A 235 -47.00 -2.75 14.89
C TYR A 235 -48.34 -2.29 15.46
N HIS A 236 -48.42 -2.05 16.76
CA HIS A 236 -49.62 -1.51 17.39
C HIS A 236 -49.94 -0.09 16.91
N ALA A 237 -48.92 0.77 16.87
CA ALA A 237 -49.07 2.18 16.50
C ALA A 237 -49.47 2.38 15.03
N LEU A 238 -48.78 1.72 14.09
CA LEU A 238 -48.91 1.97 12.66
C LEU A 238 -49.95 1.08 11.97
N LEU A 239 -50.12 -0.17 12.43
CA LEU A 239 -50.88 -1.18 11.68
C LEU A 239 -52.21 -1.57 12.32
N ILE A 240 -52.33 -1.48 13.65
CA ILE A 240 -53.60 -1.73 14.35
C ILE A 240 -54.40 -0.43 14.49
N LYS A 241 -53.77 0.65 14.95
CA LYS A 241 -54.42 1.93 15.22
C LYS A 241 -54.37 2.89 14.02
N LYS A 242 -54.65 2.41 12.80
CA LYS A 242 -54.63 3.25 11.59
C LYS A 242 -55.55 4.46 11.74
N GLY A 243 -54.98 5.64 11.98
CA GLY A 243 -55.71 6.91 12.04
C GLY A 243 -56.22 7.34 13.43
N GLU A 244 -55.97 6.57 14.50
CA GLU A 244 -56.25 7.02 15.88
C GLU A 244 -55.00 7.65 16.51
N GLN A 245 -55.17 8.64 17.40
CA GLN A 245 -54.05 9.17 18.18
C GLN A 245 -53.47 8.08 19.10
N PHE A 246 -52.37 7.45 18.67
CA PHE A 246 -51.58 6.55 19.51
C PHE A 246 -50.65 7.37 20.40
N GLN A 247 -50.83 7.27 21.71
CA GLN A 247 -49.96 7.94 22.69
C GLN A 247 -49.01 6.93 23.32
N VAL A 248 -47.70 7.19 23.18
CA VAL A 248 -46.65 6.33 23.72
C VAL A 248 -46.52 6.57 25.21
N LYS A 249 -46.58 5.51 26.02
CA LYS A 249 -46.33 5.60 27.47
C LYS A 249 -44.89 6.04 27.74
N GLN A 250 -44.66 6.79 28.81
CA GLN A 250 -43.35 7.38 29.10
C GLN A 250 -42.23 6.33 29.25
N ASP A 251 -42.53 5.18 29.88
CA ASP A 251 -41.63 4.03 30.05
C ASP A 251 -41.31 3.29 28.74
N LYS A 252 -42.06 3.55 27.67
CA LYS A 252 -41.94 2.90 26.36
C LYS A 252 -41.35 3.78 25.27
N LYS A 253 -40.99 5.03 25.57
CA LYS A 253 -40.42 5.95 24.58
C LYS A 253 -39.04 5.51 24.10
N ILE A 254 -38.19 5.00 24.98
CA ILE A 254 -36.85 4.49 24.61
C ILE A 254 -36.99 3.23 23.75
N ASP A 255 -37.85 2.28 24.16
CA ASP A 255 -38.15 1.07 23.38
C ASP A 255 -38.62 1.44 21.96
N LEU A 256 -39.49 2.44 21.83
CA LEU A 256 -39.97 2.93 20.53
C LEU A 256 -38.85 3.56 19.69
N ILE A 257 -37.95 4.34 20.30
CA ILE A 257 -36.77 4.88 19.60
C ILE A 257 -35.95 3.73 19.00
N HIS A 258 -35.65 2.71 19.79
CA HIS A 258 -34.90 1.54 19.33
C HIS A 258 -35.63 0.78 18.23
N GLU A 259 -36.95 0.60 18.34
CA GLU A 259 -37.76 0.00 17.27
C GLU A 259 -37.72 0.81 15.97
N ILE A 260 -37.81 2.14 16.03
CA ILE A 260 -37.75 3.02 14.85
C ILE A 260 -36.38 2.93 14.18
N VAL A 261 -35.30 3.10 14.95
CA VAL A 261 -33.92 3.00 14.44
C VAL A 261 -33.69 1.64 13.79
N ALA A 262 -34.04 0.55 14.48
CA ALA A 262 -33.88 -0.80 13.96
C ALA A 262 -34.72 -1.04 12.70
N MET A 263 -35.97 -0.55 12.65
CA MET A 263 -36.85 -0.69 11.50
C MET A 263 -36.29 0.05 10.28
N VAL A 264 -35.88 1.31 10.44
CA VAL A 264 -35.32 2.13 9.35
C VAL A 264 -34.03 1.49 8.82
N ASN A 265 -33.13 1.08 9.71
CA ASN A 265 -31.88 0.40 9.33
C ASN A 265 -32.14 -0.93 8.58
N LEU A 266 -33.10 -1.74 9.03
CA LEU A 266 -33.46 -3.00 8.37
C LEU A 266 -34.14 -2.77 7.01
N HIS A 267 -35.01 -1.76 6.91
CA HIS A 267 -35.63 -1.37 5.66
C HIS A 267 -34.57 -0.94 4.64
N ARG A 268 -33.63 -0.08 5.04
CA ARG A 268 -32.49 0.32 4.22
C ARG A 268 -31.68 -0.91 3.78
N LYS A 269 -31.35 -1.79 4.72
CA LYS A 269 -30.52 -2.97 4.48
C LYS A 269 -31.15 -3.95 3.47
N TYR A 270 -32.44 -4.23 3.61
CA TYR A 270 -33.09 -5.32 2.88
C TYR A 270 -34.06 -4.86 1.79
N CYS A 271 -34.88 -3.84 2.04
CA CYS A 271 -35.88 -3.38 1.08
C CYS A 271 -35.24 -2.53 -0.03
N LEU A 272 -34.23 -1.73 0.29
CA LEU A 272 -33.49 -0.90 -0.68
C LEU A 272 -32.23 -1.58 -1.24
N LYS A 273 -32.03 -2.88 -1.00
CA LYS A 273 -30.80 -3.58 -1.41
C LYS A 273 -30.54 -3.49 -2.92
N ALA A 274 -31.54 -3.73 -3.75
CA ALA A 274 -31.38 -3.76 -5.20
C ALA A 274 -31.06 -2.36 -5.77
N GLU A 275 -31.73 -1.33 -5.27
CA GLU A 275 -31.47 0.07 -5.65
C GLU A 275 -30.07 0.51 -5.22
N ARG A 276 -29.67 0.21 -3.98
CA ARG A 276 -28.31 0.50 -3.49
C ARG A 276 -27.25 -0.20 -4.32
N GLN A 277 -27.43 -1.48 -4.66
CA GLN A 277 -26.48 -2.20 -5.51
C GLN A 277 -26.38 -1.60 -6.92
N LYS A 278 -27.50 -1.14 -7.49
CA LYS A 278 -27.50 -0.42 -8.77
C LYS A 278 -26.73 0.90 -8.66
N ASN A 279 -27.03 1.70 -7.64
CA ASN A 279 -26.43 3.02 -7.43
C ASN A 279 -24.93 2.91 -7.10
N ASP A 280 -24.53 1.92 -6.30
CA ASP A 280 -23.12 1.57 -6.02
C ASP A 280 -22.36 1.28 -7.33
N GLY A 281 -22.91 0.39 -8.17
CA GLY A 281 -22.30 0.04 -9.45
C GLY A 281 -22.18 1.22 -10.41
N LEU A 282 -23.21 2.07 -10.49
CA LEU A 282 -23.16 3.29 -11.31
C LEU A 282 -22.14 4.29 -10.79
N LEU A 283 -22.08 4.51 -9.48
CA LEU A 283 -21.14 5.44 -8.88
C LEU A 283 -19.68 4.99 -9.06
N LYS A 284 -19.38 3.71 -8.79
CA LYS A 284 -18.04 3.14 -9.02
C LYS A 284 -17.63 3.21 -10.49
N LYS A 285 -18.55 2.96 -11.42
CA LYS A 285 -18.30 3.11 -12.87
C LYS A 285 -17.96 4.55 -13.23
N ARG A 286 -18.66 5.53 -12.63
CA ARG A 286 -18.40 6.95 -12.84
C ARG A 286 -17.04 7.37 -12.27
N ILE A 287 -16.72 6.97 -11.04
CA ILE A 287 -15.41 7.25 -10.40
C ILE A 287 -14.27 6.68 -11.27
N LYS A 288 -14.43 5.46 -11.80
CA LYS A 288 -13.47 4.88 -12.75
C LYS A 288 -13.32 5.73 -14.02
N GLY A 289 -14.42 6.21 -14.60
CA GLY A 289 -14.37 7.11 -15.76
C GLY A 289 -13.65 8.43 -15.49
N ILE A 290 -13.81 8.99 -14.28
CA ILE A 290 -13.06 10.18 -13.83
C ILE A 290 -11.58 9.84 -13.68
N GLN A 291 -11.22 8.71 -13.06
CA GLN A 291 -9.83 8.28 -12.95
C GLN A 291 -9.16 8.12 -14.32
N ASP A 292 -9.81 7.39 -15.24
CA ASP A 292 -9.26 7.15 -16.59
C ASP A 292 -9.04 8.48 -17.34
N TYR A 293 -9.94 9.45 -17.15
CA TYR A 293 -9.80 10.80 -17.69
C TYR A 293 -8.62 11.57 -17.09
N ILE A 294 -8.48 11.58 -15.76
CA ILE A 294 -7.41 12.29 -15.05
C ILE A 294 -6.04 11.72 -15.42
N GLN A 295 -5.91 10.39 -15.48
CA GLN A 295 -4.67 9.73 -15.88
C GLN A 295 -4.29 10.04 -17.34
N SER A 296 -5.29 10.26 -18.21
CA SER A 296 -5.05 10.65 -19.60
C SER A 296 -4.69 12.14 -19.76
N LYS A 297 -5.32 13.05 -18.98
CA LYS A 297 -5.07 14.49 -19.06
C LYS A 297 -3.79 14.91 -18.32
N TYR A 298 -3.53 14.31 -17.15
CA TYR A 298 -2.42 14.63 -16.25
C TYR A 298 -1.52 13.40 -16.02
N PRO A 299 -0.88 12.84 -17.06
CA PRO A 299 -0.12 11.58 -16.95
C PRO A 299 1.10 11.67 -16.01
N LYS A 300 1.58 12.89 -15.71
CA LYS A 300 2.72 13.14 -14.81
C LYS A 300 2.30 13.29 -13.33
N ALA A 301 1.00 13.42 -13.04
CA ALA A 301 0.52 13.67 -11.69
C ALA A 301 0.28 12.39 -10.86
N GLU A 302 0.31 11.21 -11.48
CA GLU A 302 0.19 9.88 -10.82
C GLU A 302 -0.90 9.83 -9.74
N ILE A 303 -2.16 10.00 -10.15
CA ILE A 303 -3.33 10.05 -9.25
C ILE A 303 -4.20 8.81 -9.41
N TYR A 304 -4.66 8.26 -8.28
CA TYR A 304 -5.51 7.06 -8.22
C TYR A 304 -6.74 7.29 -7.33
N LEU A 305 -7.90 6.80 -7.75
CA LEU A 305 -9.17 6.94 -7.03
C LEU A 305 -9.67 5.59 -6.51
N PHE A 306 -9.85 5.49 -5.19
CA PHE A 306 -10.36 4.30 -4.52
C PHE A 306 -11.75 4.58 -3.95
N ALA A 307 -12.77 3.96 -4.53
CA ALA A 307 -14.16 4.16 -4.13
C ALA A 307 -14.55 3.21 -2.98
N TYR A 308 -14.93 3.78 -1.83
CA TYR A 308 -15.37 3.02 -0.65
C TYR A 308 -16.74 3.45 -0.18
N SER A 309 -17.64 2.47 0.03
CA SER A 309 -18.85 2.75 0.79
C SER A 309 -18.45 2.87 2.27
N ASN A 310 -19.04 3.81 2.99
CA ASN A 310 -18.76 3.94 4.42
C ASN A 310 -19.27 2.73 5.22
N ASP A 311 -20.30 2.02 4.73
CA ASP A 311 -20.72 0.72 5.28
C ASP A 311 -19.57 -0.31 5.21
N ASP A 312 -18.87 -0.41 4.08
CA ASP A 312 -17.74 -1.32 3.91
C ASP A 312 -16.52 -0.87 4.73
N TYR A 313 -16.23 0.44 4.76
CA TYR A 313 -15.14 1.02 5.55
C TYR A 313 -15.30 0.69 7.04
N ARG A 314 -16.50 0.92 7.62
CA ARG A 314 -16.82 0.60 9.03
C ARG A 314 -16.75 -0.88 9.38
N ASP A 315 -16.94 -1.74 8.39
CA ASP A 315 -16.82 -3.18 8.56
C ASP A 315 -15.38 -3.69 8.33
N GLY A 316 -14.41 -2.80 8.05
CA GLY A 316 -13.05 -3.20 7.66
C GLY A 316 -13.00 -3.95 6.34
N LYS A 317 -14.06 -3.86 5.53
CA LYS A 317 -14.17 -4.51 4.22
C LYS A 317 -13.52 -3.65 3.18
N HIS A 318 -12.21 -3.68 3.19
CA HIS A 318 -11.44 -3.24 2.03
C HIS A 318 -11.69 -4.23 0.90
N GLY A 319 -11.52 -3.78 -0.36
CA GLY A 319 -11.69 -4.64 -1.53
C GLY A 319 -11.02 -6.00 -1.31
N THR A 320 -11.51 -7.03 -2.00
CA THR A 320 -10.97 -8.36 -1.71
C THR A 320 -9.52 -8.42 -2.15
N THR A 321 -8.65 -9.13 -1.41
CA THR A 321 -7.30 -9.43 -1.92
C THR A 321 -7.45 -10.01 -3.34
N LEU A 322 -8.52 -10.79 -3.59
CA LEU A 322 -8.86 -11.43 -4.87
C LEU A 322 -8.92 -10.46 -6.07
N GLU A 323 -9.12 -9.16 -5.84
CA GLU A 323 -9.34 -8.10 -6.84
C GLU A 323 -8.15 -7.13 -7.00
N SER A 324 -7.25 -7.01 -6.01
CA SER A 324 -6.06 -6.14 -6.12
C SER A 324 -4.91 -6.59 -5.21
N LYS A 325 -3.67 -6.45 -5.70
CA LYS A 325 -2.43 -6.61 -4.91
C LYS A 325 -2.28 -5.57 -3.78
N GLU A 326 -3.02 -4.47 -3.86
CA GLU A 326 -3.07 -3.40 -2.86
C GLU A 326 -4.29 -3.54 -1.95
N ALA A 327 -5.26 -4.34 -2.37
CA ALA A 327 -6.36 -4.74 -1.52
C ALA A 327 -5.83 -5.74 -0.51
N SER A 328 -5.78 -5.31 0.75
CA SER A 328 -5.45 -6.10 1.93
C SER A 328 -6.49 -7.18 2.27
N GLY A 329 -7.68 -7.15 1.66
CA GLY A 329 -8.82 -8.01 1.98
C GLY A 329 -9.05 -8.20 3.48
N SER A 330 -9.51 -9.39 3.88
CA SER A 330 -9.74 -9.74 5.30
C SER A 330 -8.45 -9.85 6.13
N ALA A 331 -7.26 -9.78 5.52
CA ALA A 331 -6.02 -9.89 6.29
C ALA A 331 -5.81 -8.69 7.21
N TYR A 332 -6.28 -7.50 6.85
CA TYR A 332 -6.15 -6.30 7.70
C TYR A 332 -7.43 -5.79 8.32
N GLU A 333 -8.60 -6.33 7.96
CA GLU A 333 -9.94 -5.84 8.37
C GLU A 333 -9.94 -4.38 8.85
N LEU A 334 -10.20 -4.14 10.14
CA LEU A 334 -10.22 -2.82 10.76
C LEU A 334 -8.83 -2.30 11.19
N ILE A 335 -7.82 -3.17 11.32
CA ILE A 335 -6.40 -2.76 11.51
C ILE A 335 -5.95 -1.88 10.34
N LEU A 336 -6.44 -2.14 9.13
CA LEU A 336 -6.10 -1.33 7.97
C LEU A 336 -6.47 0.15 8.18
N ASN A 337 -7.69 0.41 8.65
CA ASN A 337 -8.25 1.75 8.79
C ASN A 337 -7.52 2.59 9.83
N TYR A 338 -7.19 1.98 10.96
CA TYR A 338 -6.76 2.71 12.15
C TYR A 338 -5.27 2.62 12.42
N GLU A 339 -4.57 1.70 11.74
CA GLU A 339 -3.16 1.41 12.02
C GLU A 339 -2.29 1.46 10.76
N VAL A 340 -2.73 0.89 9.64
CA VAL A 340 -1.81 0.62 8.50
C VAL A 340 -1.94 1.62 7.35
N LEU A 341 -3.14 2.12 7.05
CA LEU A 341 -3.32 3.13 6.00
C LEU A 341 -2.97 4.55 6.45
N MET A 342 -2.83 4.79 7.76
CA MET A 342 -2.70 6.10 8.41
C MET A 342 -3.86 7.05 8.04
N PRO A 343 -4.36 7.89 8.96
CA PRO A 343 -5.36 8.88 8.57
C PRO A 343 -4.75 9.88 7.59
N GLY A 344 -5.31 9.92 6.38
CA GLY A 344 -4.96 10.93 5.38
C GLY A 344 -5.59 12.28 5.70
N ILE A 345 -5.18 13.28 4.92
CA ILE A 345 -5.82 14.60 4.95
C ILE A 345 -7.20 14.54 4.30
N GLN A 346 -8.17 15.22 4.88
CA GLN A 346 -9.48 15.43 4.29
C GLN A 346 -9.42 16.65 3.36
N PHE A 347 -9.68 16.43 2.07
CA PHE A 347 -9.85 17.52 1.11
C PHE A 347 -11.27 18.11 1.16
N THR A 348 -12.23 17.35 1.67
CA THR A 348 -13.57 17.84 2.00
C THR A 348 -13.62 18.33 3.45
N PRO A 349 -14.57 19.20 3.83
CA PRO A 349 -14.63 19.79 5.17
C PRO A 349 -15.22 18.84 6.24
N MET A 350 -15.14 17.53 5.99
CA MET A 350 -15.80 16.53 6.82
C MET A 350 -14.95 16.16 8.02
N VAL A 351 -15.60 16.04 9.16
CA VAL A 351 -15.02 15.63 10.43
C VAL A 351 -15.39 14.17 10.69
N PRO A 352 -14.40 13.26 10.78
CA PRO A 352 -14.65 11.90 11.21
C PRO A 352 -15.14 11.88 12.66
N ILE A 353 -16.28 11.23 12.87
CA ILE A 353 -17.00 11.30 14.16
C ILE A 353 -16.15 10.79 15.33
N HIS A 354 -15.24 9.82 15.13
CA HIS A 354 -14.38 9.33 16.21
C HIS A 354 -13.45 10.41 16.81
N PHE A 355 -13.17 11.52 16.13
CA PHE A 355 -12.46 12.67 16.74
C PHE A 355 -13.32 13.45 17.73
N LEU A 356 -14.65 13.37 17.60
CA LEU A 356 -15.63 14.07 18.43
C LEU A 356 -16.18 13.20 19.58
N MET A 357 -15.56 12.05 19.81
CA MET A 357 -16.03 11.03 20.75
C MET A 357 -15.03 10.84 21.88
N PRO A 358 -15.48 10.70 23.14
CA PRO A 358 -14.61 10.33 24.24
C PRO A 358 -13.91 8.98 23.99
N PRO A 359 -12.69 8.76 24.53
CA PRO A 359 -11.97 7.49 24.38
C PRO A 359 -12.80 6.26 24.80
N GLU A 360 -13.56 6.37 25.89
CA GLU A 360 -14.43 5.30 26.40
C GLU A 360 -15.52 4.89 25.41
N VAL A 361 -16.08 5.86 24.67
CA VAL A 361 -17.10 5.63 23.65
C VAL A 361 -16.46 5.01 22.42
N ASN A 362 -15.32 5.54 21.97
CA ASN A 362 -14.55 4.99 20.85
C ASN A 362 -14.09 3.55 21.10
N ALA A 363 -13.71 3.23 22.33
CA ALA A 363 -13.27 1.90 22.72
C ALA A 363 -14.41 0.85 22.69
N ASN A 364 -15.67 1.28 22.77
CA ASN A 364 -16.83 0.39 22.83
C ASN A 364 -17.76 0.58 21.62
N ARG A 365 -17.63 -0.32 20.64
CA ARG A 365 -18.44 -0.30 19.40
C ARG A 365 -19.95 -0.17 19.65
N ASN A 366 -20.50 -0.86 20.66
CA ASN A 366 -21.94 -0.80 20.96
C ASN A 366 -22.35 0.58 21.49
N GLN A 367 -21.50 1.20 22.32
CA GLN A 367 -21.77 2.55 22.82
C GLN A 367 -21.62 3.59 21.71
N TYR A 368 -20.57 3.48 20.89
CA TYR A 368 -20.36 4.32 19.72
C TYR A 368 -21.55 4.24 18.76
N GLU A 369 -21.94 3.04 18.33
CA GLU A 369 -23.07 2.84 17.40
C GLU A 369 -24.38 3.38 17.98
N ARG A 370 -24.60 3.23 19.30
CA ARG A 370 -25.79 3.79 19.95
C ARG A 370 -25.78 5.32 19.92
N LEU A 371 -24.65 5.96 20.24
CA LEU A 371 -24.55 7.41 20.26
C LEU A 371 -24.63 8.01 18.85
N VAL A 372 -23.98 7.38 17.87
CA VAL A 372 -24.10 7.73 16.45
C VAL A 372 -25.54 7.60 15.97
N ASN A 373 -26.28 6.57 16.37
CA ASN A 373 -27.71 6.50 16.06
C ASN A 373 -28.48 7.66 16.72
N TYR A 374 -28.19 8.04 17.96
CA TYR A 374 -28.86 9.19 18.56
C TYR A 374 -28.57 10.50 17.83
N LEU A 375 -27.34 10.69 17.36
CA LEU A 375 -26.97 11.79 16.48
C LEU A 375 -27.74 11.73 15.14
N ARG A 376 -27.71 10.56 14.48
CA ARG A 376 -28.26 10.33 13.15
C ARG A 376 -29.75 10.68 13.05
N TYR A 377 -30.48 10.46 14.15
CA TYR A 377 -31.90 10.68 14.29
C TYR A 377 -32.22 11.89 15.19
N HIS A 378 -31.31 12.87 15.33
CA HIS A 378 -31.50 14.11 16.10
C HIS A 378 -32.13 13.93 17.50
N PHE A 379 -31.77 12.85 18.20
CA PHE A 379 -32.16 12.65 19.60
C PHE A 379 -31.22 13.35 20.58
N ILE A 380 -30.07 13.83 20.08
CA ILE A 380 -29.10 14.68 20.78
C ILE A 380 -28.73 15.85 19.86
N ASP A 381 -28.56 17.02 20.45
CA ASP A 381 -28.25 18.30 19.78
C ASP A 381 -26.76 18.68 19.90
N LEU A 382 -25.98 17.89 20.64
CA LEU A 382 -24.58 18.19 20.98
C LEU A 382 -23.66 18.39 19.76
N TYR A 383 -23.98 17.78 18.62
CA TYR A 383 -23.16 17.81 17.41
C TYR A 383 -23.73 18.74 16.34
N ASP A 384 -24.84 19.44 16.62
CA ASP A 384 -25.48 20.39 15.70
C ASP A 384 -24.52 21.47 15.17
N PRO A 385 -23.49 21.95 15.91
CA PRO A 385 -22.50 22.89 15.36
C PRO A 385 -21.75 22.39 14.12
N PHE A 386 -21.59 21.08 13.96
CA PHE A 386 -20.96 20.48 12.77
C PHE A 386 -21.96 20.28 11.62
N GLY A 387 -23.26 20.28 11.91
CA GLY A 387 -24.32 20.10 10.93
C GLY A 387 -24.10 18.87 10.05
N VAL A 388 -24.07 19.08 8.73
CA VAL A 388 -23.85 18.01 7.74
C VAL A 388 -22.37 17.62 7.57
N ARG A 389 -21.43 18.28 8.25
CA ARG A 389 -19.97 18.04 8.14
C ARG A 389 -19.49 16.76 8.86
N LEU A 390 -20.37 15.83 9.18
CA LEU A 390 -20.04 14.62 9.94
C LEU A 390 -19.91 13.41 9.01
N VAL A 391 -18.82 12.65 9.16
CA VAL A 391 -18.62 11.37 8.47
C VAL A 391 -18.38 10.24 9.47
N ASP A 392 -19.22 9.20 9.38
CA ASP A 392 -19.13 8.02 10.24
C ASP A 392 -18.18 6.98 9.65
N LEU A 393 -16.91 7.05 10.08
CA LEU A 393 -15.84 6.11 9.72
C LEU A 393 -15.66 4.98 10.75
N GLY A 394 -16.61 4.82 11.67
CA GLY A 394 -16.59 3.77 12.70
C GLY A 394 -15.79 4.15 13.95
N SER A 395 -15.98 3.32 14.98
CA SER A 395 -15.29 3.41 16.27
C SER A 395 -13.82 3.03 16.17
N THR A 396 -12.96 3.60 17.01
CA THR A 396 -11.53 3.24 17.14
C THR A 396 -11.32 2.35 18.37
N PRO A 397 -11.59 1.03 18.31
CA PRO A 397 -11.41 0.15 19.46
C PRO A 397 -9.93 0.02 19.84
N PRO A 398 -9.62 -0.28 21.11
CA PRO A 398 -8.27 -0.66 21.52
C PRO A 398 -7.84 -1.91 20.74
N LEU A 399 -6.58 -1.96 20.36
CA LEU A 399 -5.97 -3.06 19.62
C LEU A 399 -5.51 -4.13 20.61
N THR A 400 -6.44 -4.64 21.42
CA THR A 400 -6.16 -5.62 22.47
C THR A 400 -5.50 -6.88 21.93
N GLN A 401 -4.86 -7.67 22.78
CA GLN A 401 -4.27 -8.95 22.37
C GLN A 401 -5.29 -9.87 21.67
N SER A 402 -6.53 -9.97 22.19
CA SER A 402 -7.59 -10.75 21.54
C SER A 402 -7.96 -10.22 20.16
N TYR A 403 -8.00 -8.90 20.00
CA TYR A 403 -8.23 -8.25 18.72
C TYR A 403 -7.08 -8.53 17.72
N MET A 404 -5.83 -8.43 18.18
CA MET A 404 -4.65 -8.74 17.35
C MET A 404 -4.58 -10.21 16.95
N VAL A 405 -4.95 -11.14 17.84
CA VAL A 405 -5.09 -12.58 17.53
C VAL A 405 -6.18 -12.80 16.48
N ALA A 406 -7.34 -12.17 16.65
CA ALA A 406 -8.45 -12.26 15.70
C ALA A 406 -8.07 -11.74 14.31
N HIS A 407 -7.05 -10.86 14.20
CA HIS A 407 -6.58 -10.29 12.95
C HIS A 407 -5.14 -10.67 12.61
N ALA A 408 -4.67 -11.81 13.09
CA ALA A 408 -3.31 -12.28 12.84
C ALA A 408 -2.97 -12.44 11.34
N GLY A 409 -3.99 -12.52 10.47
CA GLY A 409 -3.87 -12.44 9.01
C GLY A 409 -2.93 -11.32 8.52
N ALA A 410 -2.93 -10.17 9.20
CA ALA A 410 -2.15 -8.98 8.82
C ALA A 410 -0.63 -9.24 8.86
N ILE A 411 -0.18 -10.02 9.84
CA ILE A 411 1.22 -10.42 10.03
C ILE A 411 1.74 -11.13 8.78
N TYR A 412 0.91 -12.01 8.24
CA TYR A 412 1.29 -12.89 7.15
C TYR A 412 1.31 -12.20 5.79
N TRP A 413 0.49 -11.17 5.61
CA TRP A 413 0.59 -10.32 4.45
C TRP A 413 1.90 -9.53 4.41
N GLU A 414 2.42 -9.10 5.58
CA GLU A 414 3.76 -8.51 5.64
C GLU A 414 4.85 -9.52 5.27
N SER A 415 4.72 -10.81 5.64
CA SER A 415 5.61 -11.88 5.16
C SER A 415 5.61 -12.02 3.65
N PHE A 416 4.44 -11.96 3.02
CA PHE A 416 4.31 -11.99 1.57
C PHE A 416 4.95 -10.75 0.92
N LYS A 417 4.68 -9.54 1.42
CA LYS A 417 5.32 -8.30 0.98
C LYS A 417 6.84 -8.34 1.12
N ALA A 418 7.35 -8.91 2.21
CA ALA A 418 8.77 -9.08 2.44
C ALA A 418 9.40 -9.98 1.36
N SER A 419 8.76 -11.12 1.07
CA SER A 419 9.22 -12.06 0.03
C SER A 419 9.17 -11.50 -1.40
N SER A 420 8.41 -10.42 -1.63
CA SER A 420 8.26 -9.76 -2.94
C SER A 420 9.15 -8.52 -3.11
N GLY A 421 10.07 -8.26 -2.16
CA GLY A 421 11.10 -7.22 -2.29
C GLY A 421 10.74 -5.88 -1.65
N ASN A 422 9.80 -5.85 -0.68
CA ASN A 422 9.52 -4.68 0.15
C ASN A 422 9.86 -4.93 1.63
N LEU A 423 11.03 -5.52 1.87
CA LEU A 423 11.44 -6.02 3.18
C LEU A 423 11.52 -4.93 4.28
N PRO A 424 12.07 -3.72 4.05
CA PRO A 424 12.14 -2.71 5.11
C PRO A 424 10.76 -2.26 5.61
N LYS A 425 9.84 -1.95 4.69
CA LYS A 425 8.46 -1.55 5.06
C LYS A 425 7.72 -2.70 5.75
N ALA A 426 7.91 -3.92 5.25
CA ALA A 426 7.31 -5.11 5.84
C ALA A 426 7.81 -5.36 7.27
N LEU A 427 9.11 -5.17 7.52
CA LEU A 427 9.68 -5.29 8.85
C LEU A 427 9.09 -4.24 9.81
N LEU A 428 9.04 -2.96 9.42
CA LEU A 428 8.46 -1.91 10.28
C LEU A 428 7.00 -2.16 10.62
N ASN A 429 6.22 -2.65 9.65
CA ASN A 429 4.84 -3.06 9.87
C ASN A 429 4.75 -4.25 10.84
N LEU A 430 5.59 -5.27 10.64
CA LEU A 430 5.64 -6.45 11.49
C LEU A 430 6.04 -6.11 12.93
N LEU A 431 7.05 -5.27 13.12
CA LEU A 431 7.49 -4.79 14.45
C LEU A 431 6.36 -4.01 15.14
N ARG A 432 5.61 -3.17 14.40
CA ARG A 432 4.45 -2.48 14.97
C ARG A 432 3.36 -3.46 15.38
N ILE A 433 3.09 -4.48 14.57
CA ILE A 433 2.13 -5.54 14.93
C ILE A 433 2.61 -6.32 16.15
N GLU A 434 3.88 -6.71 16.21
CA GLU A 434 4.48 -7.38 17.38
C GLU A 434 4.27 -6.58 18.65
N MET A 435 4.54 -5.27 18.59
CA MET A 435 4.39 -4.37 19.72
C MET A 435 2.94 -4.28 20.22
N LEU A 436 1.96 -4.34 19.33
CA LEU A 436 0.53 -4.31 19.68
C LEU A 436 0.04 -5.57 20.42
N PHE A 437 0.81 -6.66 20.46
CA PHE A 437 0.49 -7.80 21.31
C PHE A 437 0.78 -7.54 22.80
N ASP A 438 1.58 -6.52 23.11
CA ASP A 438 1.82 -6.07 24.48
C ASP A 438 0.71 -5.11 24.91
N SER A 439 -0.02 -5.45 25.98
CA SER A 439 -1.16 -4.67 26.46
C SER A 439 -0.80 -3.24 26.89
N ARG A 440 0.48 -2.93 27.10
CA ARG A 440 0.94 -1.56 27.38
C ARG A 440 0.87 -0.66 26.14
N PHE A 441 0.99 -1.25 24.95
CA PHE A 441 1.08 -0.53 23.69
C PHE A 441 -0.15 -0.72 22.79
N ASP A 442 -1.27 -1.22 23.30
CA ASP A 442 -2.50 -1.60 22.57
C ASP A 442 -3.31 -0.42 21.97
N THR A 443 -2.64 0.70 21.72
CA THR A 443 -3.20 1.96 21.21
C THR A 443 -3.00 2.08 19.70
N SER A 444 -4.09 2.35 18.98
CA SER A 444 -4.08 2.60 17.53
C SER A 444 -3.42 3.94 17.16
N MET A 445 -2.97 4.06 15.92
CA MET A 445 -2.41 5.33 15.43
C MET A 445 -3.38 6.51 15.50
N ILE A 446 -4.69 6.29 15.32
CA ILE A 446 -5.68 7.37 15.47
C ILE A 446 -5.73 7.88 16.91
N GLU A 447 -5.65 7.00 17.89
CA GLU A 447 -5.62 7.41 19.29
C GLU A 447 -4.30 8.11 19.65
N LEU A 448 -3.18 7.68 19.08
CA LEU A 448 -1.90 8.41 19.23
C LEU A 448 -1.93 9.79 18.59
N ILE A 449 -2.69 10.01 17.52
CA ILE A 449 -2.85 11.36 16.94
C ILE A 449 -3.66 12.26 17.87
N LYS A 450 -4.70 11.73 18.53
CA LYS A 450 -5.51 12.50 19.49
C LYS A 450 -4.74 12.79 20.79
N ASP A 451 -3.83 11.89 21.15
CA ASP A 451 -3.01 11.98 22.36
C ASP A 451 -1.56 11.50 22.08
N PRO A 452 -0.71 12.38 21.52
CA PRO A 452 0.64 12.03 21.09
C PRO A 452 1.58 11.68 22.24
N HIS A 453 1.24 12.06 23.47
CA HIS A 453 2.06 11.81 24.67
C HIS A 453 1.68 10.53 25.41
N LYS A 454 0.68 9.80 24.93
CA LYS A 454 0.13 8.63 25.62
C LYS A 454 1.16 7.54 25.94
N LEU A 455 2.17 7.38 25.09
CA LEU A 455 3.21 6.35 25.26
C LEU A 455 4.44 6.86 26.02
N ASP A 456 4.56 8.17 26.28
CA ASP A 456 5.75 8.77 26.86
C ASP A 456 5.97 8.27 28.32
N THR A 457 4.88 7.90 29.00
CA THR A 457 4.86 7.34 30.36
C THR A 457 5.69 6.05 30.52
N PHE A 458 5.86 5.28 29.44
CA PHE A 458 6.63 4.03 29.48
C PHE A 458 8.14 4.23 29.46
N VAL A 459 8.59 5.47 29.28
CA VAL A 459 10.01 5.85 29.25
C VAL A 459 10.44 6.49 30.56
N THR A 460 9.53 7.21 31.24
CA THR A 460 9.82 7.96 32.47
C THR A 460 9.78 7.10 33.75
N GLY A 461 9.39 5.83 33.66
CA GLY A 461 9.33 4.91 34.81
C GLY A 461 8.11 5.10 35.73
N GLU A 462 7.19 6.02 35.41
CA GLU A 462 5.94 6.21 36.14
C GLU A 462 4.88 5.23 35.64
N GLU A 463 4.91 3.98 36.11
CA GLU A 463 3.84 3.01 35.86
C GLU A 463 2.54 3.45 36.60
N LYS A 464 1.63 4.15 35.91
CA LYS A 464 0.20 4.11 36.26
C LYS A 464 -0.44 2.98 35.48
N MET A 465 -0.61 1.82 36.11
CA MET A 465 -1.39 0.72 35.52
C MET A 465 -2.82 1.20 35.16
N PRO A 466 -3.34 0.92 33.96
CA PRO A 466 -4.74 1.14 33.64
C PRO A 466 -5.57 0.06 34.35
N GLY A 467 -5.98 0.35 35.58
CA GLY A 467 -6.82 -0.51 36.41
C GLY A 467 -8.29 -0.15 36.32
N SER A 468 -9.10 -1.13 35.92
CA SER A 468 -10.51 -1.35 36.24
C SER A 468 -11.18 -0.32 37.16
N GLY A 469 -12.29 0.25 36.69
CA GLY A 469 -13.13 1.12 37.50
C GLY A 469 -13.55 0.48 38.83
N THR A 470 -13.32 1.21 39.91
CA THR A 470 -14.13 1.19 41.11
C THR A 470 -14.32 2.61 41.61
N LEU A 471 -15.57 2.91 41.92
CA LEU A 471 -16.11 4.19 42.38
C LEU A 471 -15.40 4.73 43.64
N ASP A 472 -15.47 6.06 43.73
CA ASP A 472 -15.06 6.93 44.84
C ASP A 472 -15.23 6.34 46.25
N THR A 473 -14.26 6.70 47.11
CA THR A 473 -14.57 7.23 48.43
C THR A 473 -13.59 8.36 48.75
N ASP A 474 -14.18 9.50 49.10
CA ASP A 474 -13.59 10.78 49.49
C ASP A 474 -12.82 10.74 50.83
N GLU A 475 -12.16 11.88 51.10
CA GLU A 475 -11.63 12.41 52.37
C GLU A 475 -10.17 12.05 52.76
N ASN A 476 -9.23 12.96 52.50
CA ASN A 476 -8.80 13.90 53.54
C ASN A 476 -7.87 15.02 53.04
N GLU A 477 -8.08 16.17 53.69
CA GLU A 477 -7.54 17.49 53.42
C GLU A 477 -6.04 17.66 53.74
N LYS A 478 -5.43 18.64 53.05
CA LYS A 478 -4.42 19.64 53.48
C LYS A 478 -3.33 19.24 54.49
N GLU A 479 -2.07 19.51 54.15
CA GLU A 479 -1.21 20.49 54.87
C GLU A 479 0.21 20.58 54.26
N GLU A 480 0.55 21.81 53.85
CA GLU A 480 1.83 22.52 54.10
C GLU A 480 3.12 22.06 53.37
N GLU A 481 3.68 22.85 52.43
CA GLU A 481 4.47 24.09 52.68
C GLU A 481 5.36 24.01 53.93
N PHE A 482 6.51 23.35 53.81
CA PHE A 482 7.54 23.37 54.84
C PHE A 482 8.94 23.34 54.22
N PHE A 483 9.58 24.51 54.24
CA PHE A 483 10.98 24.83 53.87
C PHE A 483 11.29 25.27 52.44
N ASN A 484 10.70 26.41 52.09
CA ASN A 484 11.50 27.57 51.68
C ASN A 484 12.14 28.19 52.94
N ASP A 485 13.39 27.85 53.26
CA ASP A 485 14.29 28.76 53.98
C ASP A 485 15.69 28.15 54.05
N TYR A 486 16.60 28.56 53.17
CA TYR A 486 18.02 28.78 53.48
C TYR A 486 18.62 29.60 52.34
N GLY A 487 18.27 30.89 52.32
CA GLY A 487 18.86 31.86 51.41
C GLY A 487 20.36 32.04 51.65
N VAL A 488 21.16 31.80 50.61
CA VAL A 488 22.46 32.46 50.39
C VAL A 488 22.56 32.78 48.91
N SER A 489 22.96 34.01 48.60
CA SER A 489 22.80 34.66 47.30
C SER A 489 24.12 34.97 46.59
N TYR A 490 24.01 35.03 45.25
CA TYR A 490 24.83 35.65 44.21
C TYR A 490 26.31 35.26 44.01
N GLY A 491 26.55 34.62 42.86
CA GLY A 491 27.72 34.82 42.01
C GLY A 491 27.29 34.65 40.55
N GLU A 492 27.39 35.71 39.76
CA GLU A 492 27.21 35.69 38.30
C GLU A 492 28.26 34.78 37.67
N GLU A 493 27.87 33.73 36.96
CA GLU A 493 28.65 33.19 35.85
C GLU A 493 27.69 32.78 34.73
N THR A 494 27.99 33.31 33.56
CA THR A 494 27.29 33.15 32.28
C THR A 494 27.12 31.68 31.92
N SER A 495 25.87 31.29 31.61
CA SER A 495 25.53 30.01 31.03
C SER A 495 26.20 29.83 29.67
N GLU A 496 27.26 29.03 29.62
CA GLU A 496 27.55 28.24 28.43
C GLU A 496 26.66 27.00 28.53
N GLU A 497 25.75 26.85 27.56
CA GLU A 497 25.02 25.61 27.33
C GLU A 497 26.07 24.53 27.02
N GLU A 498 26.43 23.72 28.03
CA GLU A 498 27.17 22.49 27.79
C GLU A 498 26.23 21.54 27.04
N ASP A 499 26.41 21.49 25.72
CA ASP A 499 25.97 20.38 24.89
C ASP A 499 26.40 19.08 25.58
N GLU A 500 25.42 18.31 26.06
CA GLU A 500 25.63 16.98 26.61
C GLU A 500 26.23 16.10 25.49
N ILE A 501 27.56 15.96 25.47
CA ILE A 501 28.28 15.13 24.50
C ILE A 501 27.94 13.67 24.84
N LEU A 502 26.94 13.13 24.15
CA LEU A 502 26.62 11.71 24.14
C LEU A 502 27.88 10.88 23.84
N GLY A 503 28.11 9.82 24.61
CA GLY A 503 29.27 8.95 24.41
C GLY A 503 29.11 8.05 23.17
N GLU A 504 30.22 7.57 22.58
CA GLU A 504 30.22 6.62 21.45
C GLU A 504 29.33 5.38 21.67
N ALA A 505 29.10 4.99 22.93
CA ALA A 505 28.22 3.89 23.32
C ALA A 505 26.72 4.19 23.13
N ASP A 506 26.26 5.42 23.37
CA ASP A 506 24.85 5.80 23.21
C ASP A 506 24.45 5.80 21.73
N PHE A 507 25.40 6.10 20.84
CA PHE A 507 25.17 6.04 19.41
C PHE A 507 24.98 4.62 18.88
N ALA A 508 25.41 3.57 19.61
CA ALA A 508 25.30 2.18 19.15
C ALA A 508 23.84 1.73 18.93
N ALA A 509 22.88 2.30 19.69
CA ALA A 509 21.46 1.92 19.64
C ALA A 509 20.59 2.80 18.73
N GLY A 510 21.17 3.73 17.95
CA GLY A 510 20.44 4.67 17.11
C GLY A 510 19.97 5.93 17.87
N LEU A 511 18.99 6.66 17.33
CA LEU A 511 18.44 7.87 17.95
C LEU A 511 17.79 7.54 19.30
N SER A 512 18.12 8.27 20.37
CA SER A 512 17.52 8.06 21.69
C SER A 512 16.08 8.57 21.76
N VAL A 513 15.30 8.06 22.71
CA VAL A 513 13.92 8.54 22.90
C VAL A 513 13.89 9.97 23.46
N GLN A 514 14.89 10.36 24.25
CA GLN A 514 15.04 11.73 24.75
C GLN A 514 15.23 12.73 23.59
N GLU A 515 16.02 12.38 22.58
CA GLU A 515 16.19 13.25 21.41
C GLU A 515 14.91 13.32 20.57
N ILE A 516 14.08 12.26 20.54
CA ILE A 516 12.74 12.31 19.93
C ILE A 516 11.87 13.38 20.61
N PHE A 517 11.86 13.42 21.95
CA PHE A 517 11.11 14.46 22.69
C PHE A 517 11.67 15.86 22.43
N ARG A 518 12.99 16.03 22.42
CA ARG A 518 13.62 17.30 22.05
C ARG A 518 13.25 17.75 20.64
N MET A 519 13.17 16.82 19.69
CA MET A 519 12.71 17.11 18.34
C MET A 519 11.24 17.52 18.29
N GLU A 520 10.36 16.92 19.09
CA GLU A 520 8.94 17.32 19.20
C GLU A 520 8.81 18.74 19.79
N GLU A 521 9.65 19.12 20.75
CA GLU A 521 9.70 20.49 21.29
C GLU A 521 10.18 21.51 20.25
N LEU A 522 11.24 21.18 19.49
CA LEU A 522 11.78 22.03 18.44
C LEU A 522 10.85 22.13 17.21
N TYR A 523 10.12 21.07 16.94
CA TYR A 523 9.25 20.94 15.76
C TYR A 523 7.86 20.41 16.18
N PRO A 524 7.00 21.24 16.78
CA PRO A 524 5.71 20.80 17.34
C PRO A 524 4.78 20.09 16.35
N LEU A 525 4.86 20.41 15.06
CA LEU A 525 4.07 19.73 14.01
C LEU A 525 4.36 18.23 13.89
N LEU A 526 5.47 17.74 14.46
CA LEU A 526 5.78 16.31 14.51
C LEU A 526 4.77 15.52 15.35
N THR A 527 4.17 16.14 16.37
CA THR A 527 3.12 15.49 17.17
C THR A 527 1.80 15.32 16.41
N GLU A 528 1.67 15.96 15.25
CA GLU A 528 0.54 15.82 14.32
C GLU A 528 0.89 14.90 13.13
N ASP A 529 2.12 14.41 13.02
CA ASP A 529 2.57 13.61 11.89
C ASP A 529 2.38 12.10 12.17
N PRO A 530 1.48 11.40 11.44
CA PRO A 530 1.21 9.98 11.69
C PRO A 530 2.44 9.08 11.50
N TRP A 531 3.36 9.43 10.60
CA TRP A 531 4.57 8.65 10.37
C TRP A 531 5.60 8.87 11.46
N TRP A 532 5.73 10.10 11.95
CA TRP A 532 6.56 10.41 13.12
C TRP A 532 6.03 9.72 14.38
N LEU A 533 4.74 9.80 14.65
CA LEU A 533 4.13 9.14 15.82
C LEU A 533 4.31 7.62 15.78
N ARG A 534 4.25 7.02 14.59
CA ARG A 534 4.53 5.59 14.42
C ARG A 534 5.99 5.26 14.70
N TYR A 535 6.90 6.10 14.21
CA TYR A 535 8.32 6.01 14.49
C TYR A 535 8.60 6.10 15.99
N LYS A 536 8.07 7.13 16.66
CA LYS A 536 8.15 7.29 18.12
C LYS A 536 7.60 6.05 18.85
N ALA A 537 6.42 5.57 18.47
CA ALA A 537 5.82 4.40 19.11
C ALA A 537 6.72 3.16 19.00
N LEU A 538 7.33 2.91 17.84
CA LEU A 538 8.30 1.83 17.66
C LEU A 538 9.56 2.02 18.51
N LYS A 539 10.09 3.25 18.59
CA LYS A 539 11.29 3.56 19.38
C LYS A 539 11.03 3.36 20.88
N ILE A 540 9.87 3.77 21.37
CA ILE A 540 9.45 3.50 22.76
C ILE A 540 9.25 1.99 22.97
N GLY A 541 8.50 1.33 22.09
CA GLY A 541 8.14 -0.07 22.29
C GLY A 541 9.29 -1.06 22.13
N PHE A 542 10.39 -0.69 21.47
CA PHE A 542 11.62 -1.48 21.37
C PHE A 542 12.78 -0.91 22.20
N SER A 543 12.50 0.03 23.12
CA SER A 543 13.45 0.50 24.14
C SER A 543 13.64 -0.54 25.26
N GLU A 544 14.29 -0.15 26.37
CA GLU A 544 14.33 -0.96 27.60
C GLU A 544 12.93 -1.35 28.13
N ALA A 545 11.90 -0.59 27.76
CA ALA A 545 10.52 -0.93 28.08
C ALA A 545 10.04 -2.22 27.39
N ASN A 546 10.69 -2.68 26.32
CA ASN A 546 10.27 -3.88 25.58
C ASN A 546 10.40 -5.15 26.43
N ARG A 547 9.30 -5.90 26.56
CA ARG A 547 9.27 -7.18 27.30
C ARG A 547 9.29 -8.42 26.38
N THR A 548 9.16 -8.25 25.07
CA THR A 548 9.12 -9.36 24.09
C THR A 548 10.49 -9.78 23.59
N VAL A 549 11.47 -8.86 23.61
CA VAL A 549 12.85 -9.02 23.16
C VAL A 549 13.77 -8.95 24.37
N GLU A 550 14.22 -10.12 24.83
CA GLU A 550 15.04 -10.24 26.04
C GLU A 550 16.47 -9.69 25.84
N SER A 551 17.06 -9.88 24.66
CA SER A 551 18.43 -9.46 24.35
C SER A 551 18.54 -7.94 24.14
N ALA A 552 19.38 -7.28 24.95
CA ALA A 552 19.69 -5.87 24.78
C ALA A 552 20.35 -5.56 23.43
N GLU A 553 21.20 -6.46 22.95
CA GLU A 553 21.85 -6.35 21.64
C GLU A 553 20.82 -6.43 20.50
N GLU A 554 19.85 -7.34 20.60
CA GLU A 554 18.77 -7.43 19.61
C GLU A 554 17.87 -6.19 19.65
N ARG A 555 17.55 -5.66 20.84
CA ARG A 555 16.81 -4.38 20.97
C ARG A 555 17.56 -3.22 20.32
N ALA A 556 18.86 -3.09 20.55
CA ALA A 556 19.69 -2.05 19.94
C ALA A 556 19.72 -2.19 18.39
N ALA A 557 19.84 -3.42 17.88
CA ALA A 557 19.80 -3.70 16.44
C ALA A 557 18.44 -3.36 15.81
N ILE A 558 17.33 -3.70 16.49
CA ILE A 558 15.97 -3.32 16.06
C ILE A 558 15.83 -1.80 16.05
N SER A 559 16.25 -1.13 17.11
CA SER A 559 16.20 0.33 17.25
C SER A 559 16.96 1.05 16.12
N ALA A 560 18.19 0.64 15.82
CA ALA A 560 18.98 1.20 14.71
C ALA A 560 18.33 0.91 13.34
N THR A 561 17.70 -0.26 13.20
CA THR A 561 16.98 -0.63 11.97
C THR A 561 15.70 0.18 11.79
N ILE A 562 15.01 0.52 12.87
CA ILE A 562 13.85 1.42 12.84
C ILE A 562 14.26 2.80 12.30
N ASP A 563 15.38 3.34 12.77
CA ASP A 563 15.91 4.63 12.27
C ASP A 563 16.21 4.57 10.78
N LEU A 564 16.89 3.51 10.33
CA LEU A 564 17.24 3.32 8.92
C LEU A 564 16.00 3.12 8.04
N GLY A 565 15.05 2.31 8.49
CA GLY A 565 13.77 2.10 7.81
C GLY A 565 12.94 3.38 7.71
N PHE A 566 12.91 4.18 8.77
CA PHE A 566 12.24 5.47 8.79
C PHE A 566 12.93 6.47 7.87
N ALA A 567 14.26 6.53 7.88
CA ALA A 567 15.07 7.36 6.99
C ALA A 567 14.81 7.04 5.51
N LEU A 568 14.70 5.75 5.16
CA LEU A 568 14.28 5.28 3.83
C LEU A 568 12.86 5.72 3.49
N HIS A 569 11.92 5.61 4.44
CA HIS A 569 10.54 6.01 4.26
C HIS A 569 10.41 7.51 3.93
N ILE A 570 11.00 8.36 4.76
CA ILE A 570 10.95 9.83 4.63
C ILE A 570 11.91 10.38 3.56
N ARG A 571 12.71 9.52 2.92
CA ARG A 571 13.71 9.86 1.91
C ARG A 571 14.72 10.89 2.43
N ILE A 572 15.43 10.51 3.50
CA ILE A 572 16.46 11.34 4.14
C ILE A 572 17.54 11.80 3.15
N SER A 573 17.74 11.07 2.05
CA SER A 573 18.66 11.43 0.98
C SER A 573 18.39 12.80 0.34
N ASP A 574 17.15 13.31 0.43
CA ASP A 574 16.80 14.63 -0.10
C ASP A 574 17.58 15.77 0.58
N VAL A 575 18.11 15.55 1.78
CA VAL A 575 18.84 16.56 2.57
C VAL A 575 20.32 16.24 2.80
N PHE A 576 20.88 15.27 2.07
CA PHE A 576 22.32 15.00 2.12
C PHE A 576 23.15 16.19 1.64
N ALA A 577 22.64 16.94 0.65
CA ALA A 577 23.28 18.16 0.17
C ALA A 577 23.09 19.33 1.15
N PRO A 578 24.03 20.29 1.24
CA PRO A 578 23.81 21.52 1.99
C PRO A 578 22.64 22.33 1.41
N PRO A 579 21.99 23.17 2.22
CA PRO A 579 20.86 23.98 1.76
C PRO A 579 21.30 24.98 0.69
N GLU A 580 20.45 25.20 -0.31
CA GLU A 580 20.67 26.20 -1.35
C GLU A 580 20.77 27.61 -0.73
N LYS A 581 21.85 28.34 -1.02
CA LYS A 581 22.05 29.70 -0.51
C LYS A 581 20.90 30.62 -0.93
N GLY A 582 20.22 31.21 0.06
CA GLY A 582 19.15 32.20 -0.14
C GLY A 582 17.74 31.63 -0.26
N LYS A 583 17.57 30.31 -0.21
CA LYS A 583 16.24 29.67 -0.18
C LYS A 583 15.84 29.35 1.27
N GLU A 584 14.64 29.76 1.66
CA GLU A 584 14.09 29.41 2.96
C GLU A 584 13.84 27.88 3.03
N MET A 585 14.36 27.24 4.08
CA MET A 585 14.17 25.80 4.27
C MET A 585 12.74 25.50 4.70
N SER A 586 12.14 24.49 4.07
CA SER A 586 10.82 24.00 4.46
C SER A 586 10.85 23.37 5.86
N HIS A 587 9.68 23.24 6.49
CA HIS A 587 9.54 22.51 7.76
C HIS A 587 10.11 21.09 7.65
N ARG A 588 9.75 20.37 6.57
CA ARG A 588 10.28 19.03 6.28
C ARG A 588 11.81 19.03 6.21
N ASP A 589 12.42 19.96 5.47
CA ASP A 589 13.88 19.99 5.33
C ASP A 589 14.59 20.23 6.66
N LYS A 590 14.04 21.11 7.52
CA LYS A 590 14.56 21.36 8.87
C LYS A 590 14.56 20.09 9.72
N VAL A 591 13.41 19.42 9.79
CA VAL A 591 13.24 18.14 10.52
C VAL A 591 14.20 17.08 9.99
N LEU A 592 14.25 16.88 8.68
CA LEU A 592 15.08 15.85 8.06
C LEU A 592 16.57 16.09 8.32
N ARG A 593 17.03 17.34 8.27
CA ARG A 593 18.43 17.66 8.57
C ARG A 593 18.78 17.40 10.03
N HIS A 594 17.91 17.80 10.96
CA HIS A 594 18.08 17.52 12.39
C HIS A 594 18.10 16.00 12.65
N PHE A 595 17.15 15.27 12.08
CA PHE A 595 17.10 13.80 12.16
C PHE A 595 18.38 13.16 11.62
N LEU A 596 18.86 13.61 10.45
CA LEU A 596 20.07 13.08 9.83
C LEU A 596 21.31 13.33 10.70
N GLU A 597 21.42 14.51 11.31
CA GLU A 597 22.53 14.86 12.20
C GLU A 597 22.56 13.97 13.44
N LYS A 598 21.41 13.80 14.10
CA LYS A 598 21.33 13.11 15.39
C LYS A 598 21.28 11.59 15.26
N ALA A 599 20.53 11.05 14.29
CA ALA A 599 20.40 9.60 14.10
C ALA A 599 21.59 8.99 13.32
N PHE A 600 22.23 9.78 12.45
CA PHE A 600 23.33 9.32 11.59
C PHE A 600 24.52 10.30 11.62
N PRO A 601 25.27 10.34 12.75
CA PRO A 601 26.47 11.16 12.85
C PRO A 601 27.49 10.77 11.77
N LEU A 602 28.44 11.65 11.47
CA LEU A 602 29.39 11.48 10.34
C LEU A 602 30.08 10.11 10.31
N SER A 603 30.40 9.52 11.47
CA SER A 603 30.99 8.19 11.59
C SER A 603 30.09 7.05 11.07
N LYS A 604 28.77 7.24 11.08
CA LYS A 604 27.74 6.27 10.63
C LYS A 604 27.04 6.68 9.33
N ARG A 605 27.20 7.94 8.91
CA ARG A 605 26.55 8.49 7.70
C ARG A 605 26.96 7.74 6.42
N VAL A 606 28.21 7.29 6.34
CA VAL A 606 28.73 6.50 5.21
C VAL A 606 27.85 5.29 4.91
N ARG A 607 27.39 4.59 5.96
CA ARG A 607 26.57 3.38 5.79
C ARG A 607 25.22 3.70 5.14
N ILE A 608 24.51 4.72 5.63
CA ILE A 608 23.20 5.07 5.07
C ILE A 608 23.35 5.65 3.65
N GLU A 609 24.38 6.45 3.40
CA GLU A 609 24.71 6.91 2.05
C GLU A 609 24.93 5.73 1.10
N HIS A 610 25.76 4.75 1.48
CA HIS A 610 26.02 3.55 0.67
C HIS A 610 24.75 2.77 0.33
N ILE A 611 23.83 2.64 1.29
CA ILE A 611 22.54 1.99 1.08
C ILE A 611 21.67 2.76 0.07
N PHE A 612 21.55 4.08 0.21
CA PHE A 612 20.80 4.92 -0.73
C PHE A 612 21.44 4.98 -2.13
N MET A 613 22.76 4.81 -2.22
CA MET A 613 23.51 4.77 -3.47
C MET A 613 23.42 3.40 -4.16
N GLY A 614 22.99 2.37 -3.45
CA GLY A 614 22.89 1.01 -3.97
C GLY A 614 24.23 0.29 -4.05
N GLU A 615 25.16 0.58 -3.13
CA GLU A 615 26.41 -0.16 -3.01
C GLU A 615 26.12 -1.58 -2.53
N VAL A 616 26.55 -2.58 -3.31
CA VAL A 616 26.15 -3.99 -3.13
C VAL A 616 26.48 -4.53 -1.76
N GLN A 617 27.65 -4.25 -1.19
CA GLN A 617 28.03 -4.82 0.11
C GLN A 617 27.15 -4.25 1.22
N ALA A 618 26.93 -2.94 1.24
CA ALA A 618 26.05 -2.27 2.20
C ALA A 618 24.60 -2.72 2.05
N VAL A 619 24.09 -2.86 0.82
CA VAL A 619 22.71 -3.33 0.57
C VAL A 619 22.55 -4.79 0.98
N ASN A 620 23.52 -5.66 0.68
CA ASN A 620 23.49 -7.08 1.07
C ASN A 620 23.53 -7.24 2.59
N LEU A 621 24.45 -6.54 3.27
CA LEU A 621 24.55 -6.57 4.73
C LEU A 621 23.25 -6.07 5.38
N PHE A 622 22.70 -4.98 4.85
CA PHE A 622 21.42 -4.46 5.31
C PHE A 622 20.27 -5.45 5.07
N GLU A 623 20.22 -6.11 3.91
CA GLU A 623 19.24 -7.16 3.64
C GLU A 623 19.37 -8.33 4.63
N GLU A 624 20.57 -8.80 4.91
CA GLU A 624 20.82 -9.89 5.87
C GLU A 624 20.33 -9.54 7.27
N GLU A 625 20.65 -8.34 7.75
CA GLU A 625 20.17 -7.82 9.04
C GLU A 625 18.63 -7.75 9.09
N LEU A 626 18.01 -7.16 8.07
CA LEU A 626 16.55 -7.06 7.98
C LEU A 626 15.88 -8.45 7.98
N ARG A 627 16.44 -9.41 7.23
CA ARG A 627 15.91 -10.78 7.17
C ARG A 627 16.02 -11.48 8.51
N SER A 628 17.12 -11.29 9.23
CA SER A 628 17.32 -11.84 10.58
C SER A 628 16.28 -11.29 11.56
N LEU A 629 16.14 -9.96 11.63
CA LEU A 629 15.17 -9.29 12.50
C LEU A 629 13.72 -9.65 12.15
N PHE A 630 13.41 -9.76 10.86
CA PHE A 630 12.08 -10.18 10.39
C PHE A 630 11.74 -11.60 10.87
N LYS A 631 12.68 -12.55 10.73
CA LYS A 631 12.50 -13.93 11.24
C LYS A 631 12.30 -13.93 12.75
N GLY A 632 13.09 -13.16 13.50
CA GLY A 632 12.97 -13.02 14.95
C GLY A 632 11.59 -12.53 15.38
N SER A 633 11.13 -11.42 14.80
CA SER A 633 9.81 -10.84 15.08
C SER A 633 8.67 -11.79 14.71
N MET A 634 8.73 -12.40 13.52
CA MET A 634 7.74 -13.39 13.07
C MET A 634 7.61 -14.56 14.05
N ASN A 635 8.73 -15.10 14.54
CA ASN A 635 8.73 -16.20 15.49
C ASN A 635 8.12 -15.81 16.85
N ARG A 636 8.40 -14.61 17.35
CA ARG A 636 7.80 -14.09 18.60
C ARG A 636 6.30 -13.92 18.45
N VAL A 637 5.86 -13.30 17.38
CA VAL A 637 4.42 -13.10 17.10
C VAL A 637 3.69 -14.44 16.97
N ASN A 638 4.24 -15.41 16.23
CA ASN A 638 3.65 -16.74 16.10
C ASN A 638 3.49 -17.43 17.45
N ARG A 639 4.49 -17.32 18.34
CA ARG A 639 4.41 -17.85 19.70
C ARG A 639 3.24 -17.22 20.48
N MET A 640 3.06 -15.90 20.39
CA MET A 640 1.97 -15.18 21.05
C MET A 640 0.59 -15.60 20.52
N VAL A 641 0.47 -15.82 19.21
CA VAL A 641 -0.77 -16.32 18.58
C VAL A 641 -1.07 -17.75 19.01
N GLU A 642 -0.07 -18.65 19.01
CA GLU A 642 -0.24 -20.06 19.37
C GLU A 642 -0.62 -20.29 20.84
N GLN A 643 -0.21 -19.38 21.73
CA GLN A 643 -0.54 -19.42 23.15
C GLN A 643 -1.95 -18.91 23.48
N SER A 644 -2.65 -18.29 22.52
CA SER A 644 -4.00 -17.77 22.73
C SER A 644 -5.07 -18.87 22.71
N ALA A 645 -6.02 -18.83 23.65
CA ALA A 645 -7.11 -19.81 23.77
C ALA A 645 -8.31 -19.53 22.83
N GLU A 646 -8.35 -18.35 22.22
CA GLU A 646 -9.40 -17.90 21.32
C GLU A 646 -8.94 -18.10 19.87
N THR A 647 -9.63 -18.95 19.09
CA THR A 647 -9.28 -19.11 17.68
C THR A 647 -10.51 -19.01 16.78
N ASP A 648 -10.56 -17.94 15.99
CA ASP A 648 -11.26 -18.01 14.70
C ASP A 648 -10.49 -19.00 13.81
N LYS A 649 -11.14 -20.13 13.50
CA LYS A 649 -10.55 -21.21 12.71
C LYS A 649 -10.11 -20.73 11.32
N THR A 650 -10.79 -19.75 10.75
CA THR A 650 -10.58 -19.29 9.37
C THR A 650 -9.24 -18.56 9.22
N ASN A 651 -8.90 -17.69 10.18
CA ASN A 651 -7.65 -16.94 10.17
C ASN A 651 -6.43 -17.81 10.52
N ARG A 652 -6.63 -18.90 11.28
CA ARG A 652 -5.59 -19.90 11.58
C ARG A 652 -5.21 -20.77 10.38
N ASP A 653 -6.18 -21.10 9.53
CA ASP A 653 -5.91 -21.86 8.30
C ASP A 653 -5.16 -20.98 7.28
N GLU A 654 -5.50 -19.69 7.18
CA GLU A 654 -4.76 -18.70 6.38
C GLU A 654 -3.34 -18.48 6.90
N TYR A 655 -3.14 -18.41 8.23
CA TYR A 655 -1.82 -18.45 8.89
C TYR A 655 -0.99 -19.65 8.42
N SER A 656 -1.59 -20.84 8.49
CA SER A 656 -1.08 -22.13 8.01
C SER A 656 -0.26 -22.01 6.71
N ILE A 657 -0.94 -21.40 5.75
CA ILE A 657 -0.56 -21.33 4.34
C ILE A 657 0.54 -20.29 4.13
N TRP A 658 0.35 -19.08 4.64
CA TRP A 658 1.30 -17.99 4.42
C TRP A 658 2.62 -18.19 5.17
N TYR A 659 2.55 -18.74 6.38
CA TYR A 659 3.76 -19.10 7.13
C TYR A 659 4.57 -20.17 6.38
N HIS A 660 3.90 -21.22 5.88
CA HIS A 660 4.56 -22.23 5.04
C HIS A 660 5.12 -21.63 3.73
N TYR A 661 4.40 -20.71 3.09
CA TYR A 661 4.89 -20.00 1.90
C TYR A 661 6.16 -19.21 2.20
N TYR A 662 6.17 -18.45 3.30
CA TYR A 662 7.33 -17.71 3.78
C TYR A 662 8.50 -18.66 4.05
N GLN A 663 8.31 -19.72 4.84
CA GLN A 663 9.37 -20.70 5.13
C GLN A 663 9.95 -21.33 3.87
N THR A 664 9.13 -21.53 2.84
CA THR A 664 9.56 -22.16 1.58
C THR A 664 10.29 -21.20 0.63
N ASN A 665 9.95 -19.89 0.65
CA ASN A 665 10.34 -18.96 -0.41
C ASN A 665 11.10 -17.72 0.08
N PHE A 666 11.16 -17.48 1.39
CA PHE A 666 11.81 -16.28 1.93
C PHE A 666 13.31 -16.30 1.72
N ASP A 667 13.95 -17.46 1.93
CA ASP A 667 15.34 -17.70 1.56
C ASP A 667 15.37 -18.23 0.11
N PRO A 668 15.71 -17.39 -0.89
CA PRO A 668 15.67 -17.80 -2.28
C PRO A 668 16.74 -18.88 -2.53
N LYS A 669 16.38 -19.88 -3.32
CA LYS A 669 17.30 -20.94 -3.76
C LYS A 669 18.50 -20.33 -4.51
N PRO A 670 19.66 -21.01 -4.56
CA PRO A 670 20.85 -20.47 -5.23
C PRO A 670 20.65 -20.11 -6.70
N ASN A 671 19.74 -20.79 -7.39
CA ASN A 671 19.44 -20.54 -8.80
C ASN A 671 18.37 -19.47 -9.04
N VAL A 672 17.76 -18.88 -8.00
CA VAL A 672 16.78 -17.78 -8.13
C VAL A 672 17.52 -16.47 -8.41
N VAL A 673 17.10 -15.75 -9.45
CA VAL A 673 17.57 -14.39 -9.73
C VAL A 673 16.86 -13.43 -8.79
N ARG A 674 17.61 -12.80 -7.89
CA ARG A 674 17.06 -11.94 -6.82
C ARG A 674 16.68 -10.56 -7.35
N LEU A 675 15.66 -9.98 -6.71
CA LEU A 675 15.33 -8.56 -6.83
C LEU A 675 15.98 -7.81 -5.68
N ASP A 676 16.39 -6.57 -5.94
CA ASP A 676 16.86 -5.68 -4.88
C ASP A 676 15.74 -5.42 -3.87
N ILE A 677 16.14 -5.35 -2.60
CA ILE A 677 15.24 -5.07 -1.47
C ILE A 677 14.72 -3.63 -1.43
N LEU A 678 15.33 -2.72 -2.20
CA LEU A 678 14.98 -1.31 -2.24
C LEU A 678 14.45 -0.91 -3.62
N THR A 679 13.18 -0.52 -3.69
CA THR A 679 12.52 -0.13 -4.95
C THR A 679 13.19 1.07 -5.62
N HIS A 680 13.71 2.03 -4.86
CA HIS A 680 14.36 3.22 -5.42
C HIS A 680 15.70 2.92 -6.11
N LEU A 681 16.30 1.75 -5.84
CA LEU A 681 17.50 1.31 -6.54
C LEU A 681 17.18 0.72 -7.93
N LYS A 682 15.92 0.36 -8.20
CA LYS A 682 15.47 -0.31 -9.43
C LYS A 682 15.32 0.66 -10.61
N VAL A 683 16.42 1.33 -10.97
CA VAL A 683 16.46 2.38 -11.98
C VAL A 683 17.53 2.09 -13.04
N ALA A 684 17.29 2.59 -14.26
CA ALA A 684 18.25 2.45 -15.36
C ALA A 684 19.60 3.07 -15.01
N ARG A 685 20.70 2.41 -15.41
CA ARG A 685 22.10 2.85 -15.23
C ARG A 685 22.68 3.34 -16.55
N GLY A 686 23.42 4.44 -16.53
CA GLY A 686 23.87 5.11 -17.75
C GLY A 686 24.82 4.22 -18.56
N ARG A 687 25.79 3.65 -17.85
CA ARG A 687 26.77 2.68 -18.36
C ARG A 687 26.85 1.49 -17.42
N LEU A 688 26.73 0.29 -17.98
CA LEU A 688 26.89 -0.98 -17.30
C LEU A 688 28.20 -1.62 -17.79
N GLN A 689 29.23 -1.58 -16.94
CA GLN A 689 30.49 -2.26 -17.20
C GLN A 689 30.43 -3.68 -16.66
N ILE A 690 30.81 -4.65 -17.48
CA ILE A 690 30.81 -6.07 -17.13
C ILE A 690 32.23 -6.62 -17.27
N GLY A 691 32.64 -7.47 -16.33
CA GLY A 691 33.92 -8.18 -16.40
C GLY A 691 33.95 -9.41 -15.52
N TYR A 692 35.00 -10.21 -15.69
CA TYR A 692 35.25 -11.44 -14.95
C TYR A 692 36.54 -11.31 -14.13
N ASP A 693 36.42 -11.42 -12.82
CA ASP A 693 37.55 -11.48 -11.90
C ASP A 693 38.05 -12.92 -11.81
N GLN A 694 39.24 -13.17 -12.39
CA GLN A 694 39.86 -14.50 -12.37
C GLN A 694 40.26 -14.98 -10.96
N ASN A 695 40.62 -14.07 -10.06
CA ASN A 695 41.04 -14.43 -8.70
C ASN A 695 39.85 -14.91 -7.88
N ARG A 696 38.72 -14.20 -7.99
CA ARG A 696 37.49 -14.51 -7.26
C ARG A 696 36.61 -15.53 -8.00
N LYS A 697 36.85 -15.73 -9.30
CA LYS A 697 36.02 -16.54 -10.22
C LYS A 697 34.58 -16.04 -10.32
N LEU A 698 34.39 -14.72 -10.29
CA LEU A 698 33.08 -14.07 -10.29
C LEU A 698 32.97 -13.08 -11.45
N TRP A 699 31.78 -13.01 -12.05
CA TRP A 699 31.40 -11.90 -12.91
C TRP A 699 30.99 -10.72 -12.04
N PHE A 700 31.51 -9.54 -12.35
CA PHE A 700 31.06 -8.28 -11.76
C PHE A 700 30.27 -7.46 -12.78
N PHE A 701 29.27 -6.75 -12.27
CA PHE A 701 28.44 -5.80 -13.01
C PHE A 701 28.56 -4.47 -12.29
N LYS A 702 29.09 -3.43 -12.94
CA LYS A 702 29.34 -2.12 -12.35
C LYS A 702 28.56 -1.02 -13.08
N SER A 703 28.00 -0.09 -12.32
CA SER A 703 27.51 1.19 -12.82
C SER A 703 28.65 2.22 -12.78
N LEU A 704 29.01 2.80 -13.92
CA LEU A 704 30.00 3.89 -13.96
C LEU A 704 29.29 5.24 -13.76
N GLN A 705 29.56 5.88 -12.61
CA GLN A 705 28.86 7.10 -12.18
C GLN A 705 29.59 8.39 -12.59
N LYS A 706 30.93 8.44 -12.52
CA LYS A 706 31.72 9.62 -12.91
C LYS A 706 32.51 9.36 -14.19
N GLY A 707 32.50 10.35 -15.10
CA GLY A 707 33.53 10.46 -16.15
C GLY A 707 33.12 10.47 -17.62
N ALA A 708 31.83 10.51 -18.03
CA ALA A 708 31.52 10.70 -19.47
C ALA A 708 30.19 11.38 -19.84
N ALA A 709 29.47 12.04 -18.93
CA ALA A 709 28.21 12.70 -19.28
C ALA A 709 28.13 14.10 -18.70
N GLY A 710 28.23 15.11 -19.56
CA GLY A 710 27.84 16.49 -19.25
C GLY A 710 26.37 16.64 -18.82
N ASP A 711 25.57 15.58 -18.95
CA ASP A 711 24.13 15.56 -18.64
C ASP A 711 23.77 15.01 -17.25
N ALA A 712 24.72 14.40 -16.51
CA ALA A 712 24.45 13.90 -15.15
C ALA A 712 24.32 15.04 -14.11
N LYS A 713 24.82 16.24 -14.45
CA LYS A 713 24.78 17.45 -13.62
C LYS A 713 23.38 18.03 -13.37
N GLN A 714 22.36 17.58 -14.10
CA GLN A 714 21.00 18.12 -13.95
C GLN A 714 20.16 17.42 -12.88
N ASN A 715 20.56 16.24 -12.39
CA ASN A 715 19.72 15.41 -11.51
C ASN A 715 20.31 15.14 -10.12
N PHE A 716 21.54 15.55 -9.84
CA PHE A 716 22.22 15.39 -8.56
C PHE A 716 23.02 16.66 -8.26
N SER A 717 23.04 17.14 -7.01
CA SER A 717 23.85 18.29 -6.62
C SER A 717 25.34 17.98 -6.80
N ASP A 718 26.14 18.98 -7.19
CA ASP A 718 27.58 18.83 -7.48
C ASP A 718 28.38 18.23 -6.29
N GLU A 719 27.91 18.39 -5.06
CA GLU A 719 28.55 17.88 -3.83
C GLU A 719 28.12 16.45 -3.46
N ALA A 720 26.91 16.01 -3.81
CA ALA A 720 26.51 14.60 -3.66
C ALA A 720 27.33 13.70 -4.59
N LEU A 721 27.79 14.26 -5.72
CA LEU A 721 28.71 13.60 -6.62
C LEU A 721 30.11 13.45 -6.01
N GLU A 722 30.63 14.40 -5.21
CA GLU A 722 32.02 14.34 -4.70
C GLU A 722 32.31 13.09 -3.87
N HIS A 723 31.35 12.59 -3.09
CA HIS A 723 31.49 11.38 -2.26
C HIS A 723 31.10 10.08 -2.96
N LEU A 724 30.55 10.13 -4.19
CA LEU A 724 30.23 8.92 -4.94
C LEU A 724 31.52 8.25 -5.43
N PRO A 725 31.65 6.92 -5.26
CA PRO A 725 32.68 6.17 -5.95
C PRO A 725 32.42 6.28 -7.47
N ASP A 726 33.50 6.43 -8.24
CA ASP A 726 33.44 6.57 -9.71
C ASP A 726 32.70 5.39 -10.37
N GLU A 727 32.71 4.25 -9.69
CA GLU A 727 32.05 3.01 -10.04
C GLU A 727 31.29 2.43 -8.82
N VAL A 728 30.09 1.89 -9.06
CA VAL A 728 29.34 1.12 -8.07
C VAL A 728 29.19 -0.29 -8.58
N VAL A 729 29.68 -1.27 -7.83
CA VAL A 729 29.38 -2.68 -8.10
C VAL A 729 27.90 -2.89 -7.80
N LEU A 730 27.16 -3.44 -8.77
CA LEU A 730 25.72 -3.73 -8.75
C LEU A 730 25.42 -5.21 -8.49
N LEU A 731 26.34 -6.10 -8.86
CA LEU A 731 26.28 -7.53 -8.55
C LEU A 731 27.66 -8.17 -8.77
N GLU A 732 28.01 -9.13 -7.92
CA GLU A 732 29.04 -10.12 -8.19
C GLU A 732 28.40 -11.52 -8.17
N HIS A 733 28.59 -12.31 -9.22
CA HIS A 733 27.97 -13.64 -9.30
C HIS A 733 28.78 -14.62 -10.17
N PRO A 734 28.82 -15.93 -9.86
CA PRO A 734 29.56 -16.91 -10.68
C PRO A 734 29.05 -17.04 -12.12
N SER A 735 27.76 -16.80 -12.35
CA SER A 735 27.12 -16.88 -13.68
C SER A 735 26.83 -15.51 -14.27
N PHE A 736 27.29 -15.30 -15.50
CA PHE A 736 27.01 -14.12 -16.33
C PHE A 736 25.52 -13.95 -16.65
N LEU A 737 24.82 -15.02 -17.05
CA LEU A 737 23.42 -14.92 -17.43
C LEU A 737 22.54 -14.52 -16.24
N HIS A 738 22.88 -14.98 -15.04
CA HIS A 738 22.22 -14.55 -13.81
C HIS A 738 22.41 -13.05 -13.59
N GLY A 739 23.62 -12.53 -13.77
CA GLY A 739 23.85 -11.09 -13.61
C GLY A 739 23.20 -10.23 -14.67
N ILE A 740 23.10 -10.71 -15.91
CA ILE A 740 22.28 -10.07 -16.95
C ILE A 740 20.80 -10.06 -16.56
N ALA A 741 20.26 -11.21 -16.13
CA ALA A 741 18.87 -11.31 -15.68
C ALA A 741 18.60 -10.39 -14.47
N HIS A 742 19.54 -10.31 -13.52
CA HIS A 742 19.48 -9.41 -12.38
C HIS A 742 19.42 -7.94 -12.84
N CYS A 743 20.28 -7.54 -13.78
CA CYS A 743 20.29 -6.18 -14.33
C CYS A 743 18.98 -5.85 -15.08
N ILE A 744 18.36 -6.81 -15.76
CA ILE A 744 17.06 -6.62 -16.43
C ILE A 744 15.94 -6.49 -15.38
N MET A 745 15.90 -7.41 -14.41
CA MET A 745 14.84 -7.47 -13.40
C MET A 745 14.84 -6.26 -12.46
N ASN A 746 16.02 -5.76 -12.09
CA ASN A 746 16.16 -4.55 -11.28
C ASN A 746 16.18 -3.28 -12.13
N GLY A 747 15.86 -3.36 -13.44
CA GLY A 747 15.72 -2.19 -14.30
C GLY A 747 17.03 -1.44 -14.58
N TYR A 748 18.18 -1.98 -14.17
CA TYR A 748 19.51 -1.38 -14.40
C TYR A 748 19.83 -1.23 -15.89
N TYR A 749 19.34 -2.17 -16.71
CA TYR A 749 19.36 -2.05 -18.15
C TYR A 749 17.99 -1.54 -18.63
N GLY A 750 17.91 -0.27 -19.01
CA GLY A 750 16.64 0.39 -19.30
C GLY A 750 16.74 1.56 -20.27
N VAL A 751 15.62 2.28 -20.40
CA VAL A 751 15.51 3.49 -21.23
C VAL A 751 15.41 4.70 -20.31
N PHE A 752 16.36 5.61 -20.42
CA PHE A 752 16.33 6.91 -19.76
C PHE A 752 15.33 7.83 -20.44
N LYS A 753 14.68 8.67 -19.62
CA LYS A 753 13.74 9.70 -20.09
C LYS A 753 12.73 9.11 -21.11
N LYS A 754 12.24 7.90 -20.81
CA LYS A 754 11.29 7.17 -21.64
C LYS A 754 10.06 8.05 -21.88
N GLY A 755 9.70 8.20 -23.15
CA GLY A 755 8.63 9.08 -23.58
C GLY A 755 9.03 10.54 -23.75
N THR A 756 10.32 10.88 -23.76
CA THR A 756 10.79 12.25 -24.06
C THR A 756 11.62 12.30 -25.34
N LEU A 757 11.97 13.52 -25.77
CA LEU A 757 12.91 13.78 -26.86
C LEU A 757 14.32 13.23 -26.62
N TYR A 758 14.70 12.98 -25.36
CA TYR A 758 16.06 12.62 -24.95
C TYR A 758 16.15 11.16 -24.48
N GLU A 759 15.33 10.28 -25.06
CA GLU A 759 15.40 8.86 -24.80
C GLU A 759 16.80 8.31 -25.12
N SER A 760 17.46 7.72 -24.13
CA SER A 760 18.72 7.00 -24.31
C SER A 760 18.64 5.64 -23.63
N HIS A 761 19.49 4.72 -24.06
CA HIS A 761 19.55 3.36 -23.52
C HIS A 761 20.79 3.20 -22.65
N THR A 762 20.71 2.34 -21.65
CA THR A 762 21.89 1.85 -20.92
C THR A 762 22.93 1.31 -21.89
N GLN A 763 24.13 1.87 -21.86
CA GLN A 763 25.26 1.37 -22.65
C GLN A 763 25.92 0.20 -21.92
N VAL A 764 26.21 -0.88 -22.64
CA VAL A 764 26.93 -2.05 -22.11
C VAL A 764 28.37 -1.99 -22.58
N GLU A 765 29.30 -2.10 -21.63
CA GLU A 765 30.74 -2.10 -21.90
C GLU A 765 31.39 -3.30 -21.22
N PHE A 766 32.39 -3.89 -21.86
CA PHE A 766 33.19 -4.96 -21.27
C PHE A 766 34.54 -4.42 -20.81
N SER A 767 34.95 -4.78 -19.60
CA SER A 767 36.24 -4.37 -19.05
C SER A 767 37.36 -5.14 -19.75
N VAL A 768 38.13 -4.46 -20.59
CA VAL A 768 39.18 -5.09 -21.44
C VAL A 768 40.15 -5.95 -20.63
N ALA A 769 40.53 -5.52 -19.43
CA ALA A 769 41.42 -6.26 -18.54
C ALA A 769 40.79 -7.53 -17.91
N HIS A 770 39.47 -7.65 -17.95
CA HIS A 770 38.69 -8.67 -17.25
C HIS A 770 37.81 -9.52 -18.19
N MET A 771 38.18 -9.64 -19.47
CA MET A 771 37.44 -10.48 -20.44
C MET A 771 38.15 -11.79 -20.79
N ASN A 772 39.34 -12.04 -20.25
CA ASN A 772 40.01 -13.32 -20.41
C ASN A 772 39.45 -14.32 -19.39
N LEU A 773 38.84 -15.41 -19.85
CA LEU A 773 38.25 -16.44 -18.98
C LEU A 773 39.22 -17.58 -18.64
N GLY A 774 40.46 -17.52 -19.13
CA GLY A 774 41.50 -18.53 -18.89
C GLY A 774 41.27 -19.88 -19.61
N LYS A 775 40.15 -20.04 -20.33
CA LYS A 775 39.83 -21.23 -21.12
C LYS A 775 39.86 -20.92 -22.62
N ARG A 776 40.49 -21.80 -23.41
CA ARG A 776 40.55 -21.67 -24.88
C ARG A 776 39.15 -21.70 -25.51
N SER A 777 38.31 -22.63 -25.07
CA SER A 777 36.91 -22.78 -25.50
C SER A 777 36.09 -21.49 -25.34
N ALA A 778 36.29 -20.81 -24.21
CA ALA A 778 35.63 -19.56 -23.88
C ALA A 778 36.17 -18.37 -24.69
N ASN A 779 37.49 -18.26 -24.82
CA ASN A 779 38.13 -17.11 -25.46
C ASN A 779 38.16 -17.17 -27.00
N GLU A 780 38.20 -18.36 -27.60
CA GLU A 780 38.28 -18.54 -29.05
C GLU A 780 36.92 -18.87 -29.68
N TYR A 781 36.12 -19.73 -29.03
CA TYR A 781 34.90 -20.30 -29.61
C TYR A 781 33.59 -19.80 -29.00
N ALA A 782 33.61 -19.21 -27.80
CA ALA A 782 32.40 -18.74 -27.12
C ALA A 782 32.53 -17.31 -26.57
N TYR A 783 33.44 -16.50 -27.13
CA TYR A 783 33.64 -15.13 -26.65
C TYR A 783 32.40 -14.27 -26.90
N LEU A 784 32.16 -13.31 -26.02
CA LEU A 784 31.08 -12.34 -26.13
C LEU A 784 31.63 -10.96 -26.47
N THR A 785 30.86 -10.21 -27.25
CA THR A 785 31.07 -8.77 -27.47
C THR A 785 29.93 -7.98 -26.83
N PRO A 786 30.12 -6.69 -26.53
CA PRO A 786 29.04 -5.85 -26.01
C PRO A 786 27.77 -5.87 -26.88
N ASP A 787 27.92 -5.81 -28.21
CA ASP A 787 26.79 -5.88 -29.14
C ASP A 787 26.02 -7.21 -29.07
N LEU A 788 26.72 -8.32 -28.83
CA LEU A 788 26.11 -9.64 -28.63
C LEU A 788 25.32 -9.68 -27.32
N ALA A 789 25.89 -9.17 -26.24
CA ALA A 789 25.21 -9.08 -24.95
C ALA A 789 23.95 -8.22 -25.05
N VAL A 790 24.02 -7.07 -25.72
CA VAL A 790 22.86 -6.18 -25.97
C VAL A 790 21.75 -6.90 -26.74
N ARG A 791 22.08 -7.60 -27.83
CA ARG A 791 21.07 -8.38 -28.59
C ARG A 791 20.44 -9.49 -27.76
N MET A 792 21.21 -10.19 -26.95
CA MET A 792 20.69 -11.21 -26.04
C MET A 792 19.75 -10.59 -25.00
N ILE A 793 20.12 -9.46 -24.39
CA ILE A 793 19.28 -8.73 -23.45
C ILE A 793 17.93 -8.35 -24.08
N GLU A 794 17.95 -7.80 -25.30
CA GLU A 794 16.70 -7.43 -25.98
C GLU A 794 15.84 -8.66 -26.30
N GLN A 795 16.44 -9.79 -26.72
CA GLN A 795 15.68 -11.03 -26.93
C GLN A 795 15.09 -11.60 -25.64
N ILE A 796 15.80 -11.51 -24.51
CA ILE A 796 15.28 -11.88 -23.20
C ILE A 796 14.07 -11.00 -22.86
N LYS A 797 14.17 -9.68 -23.04
CA LYS A 797 13.06 -8.74 -22.77
C LYS A 797 11.84 -8.97 -23.68
N GLU A 798 12.06 -9.27 -24.96
CA GLU A 798 11.00 -9.60 -25.91
C GLU A 798 10.32 -10.92 -25.56
N HIS A 799 11.07 -11.91 -25.07
CA HIS A 799 10.54 -13.21 -24.70
C HIS A 799 9.78 -13.18 -23.36
N PHE A 800 10.40 -12.61 -22.32
CA PHE A 800 9.82 -12.51 -20.99
C PHE A 800 8.97 -11.23 -20.86
N VAL A 801 7.91 -11.16 -21.66
CA VAL A 801 6.95 -10.05 -21.60
C VAL A 801 6.39 -9.85 -20.18
N PRO A 802 5.99 -8.63 -19.81
CA PRO A 802 5.37 -8.37 -18.51
C PRO A 802 4.17 -9.30 -18.28
N GLN A 803 4.29 -10.14 -17.26
CA GLN A 803 3.23 -11.06 -16.85
C GLN A 803 2.30 -10.35 -15.86
N THR A 804 1.02 -10.67 -15.86
CA THR A 804 0.15 -10.44 -14.70
C THR A 804 0.05 -11.76 -13.94
N TYR A 805 0.07 -11.71 -12.62
CA TYR A 805 -0.14 -12.90 -11.80
C TYR A 805 -1.13 -12.57 -10.70
N ASP A 806 -1.86 -13.61 -10.33
CA ASP A 806 -2.72 -13.56 -9.17
C ASP A 806 -1.89 -14.03 -7.98
N TYR A 807 -1.71 -13.18 -6.97
CA TYR A 807 -0.93 -13.57 -5.79
C TYR A 807 -1.57 -14.78 -5.08
N ARG A 808 -2.88 -15.04 -5.24
CA ARG A 808 -3.56 -16.26 -4.77
C ARG A 808 -3.03 -17.53 -5.40
N ASP A 809 -2.35 -17.45 -6.52
CA ASP A 809 -1.74 -18.61 -7.16
C ASP A 809 -0.69 -19.27 -6.27
N CYS A 810 -0.13 -18.56 -5.28
CA CYS A 810 0.72 -19.19 -4.28
C CYS A 810 -0.03 -20.17 -3.35
N ILE A 811 -1.34 -19.98 -3.17
CA ILE A 811 -2.22 -20.81 -2.36
C ILE A 811 -2.90 -21.86 -3.25
N ASN A 812 -3.46 -21.41 -4.36
CA ASN A 812 -4.43 -22.18 -5.14
C ASN A 812 -3.79 -22.97 -6.28
N LYS A 813 -2.56 -22.62 -6.68
CA LYS A 813 -1.87 -23.25 -7.82
C LYS A 813 -0.52 -23.80 -7.39
N LYS A 814 -0.12 -24.89 -8.04
CA LYS A 814 1.27 -25.35 -7.93
C LYS A 814 2.14 -24.40 -8.74
N ARG A 815 3.36 -24.14 -8.26
CA ARG A 815 4.36 -23.43 -9.07
C ARG A 815 4.63 -24.21 -10.35
N GLU A 816 4.49 -23.53 -11.47
CA GLU A 816 4.75 -24.08 -12.80
C GLU A 816 5.57 -23.09 -13.63
N VAL A 817 6.47 -23.63 -14.45
CA VAL A 817 7.27 -22.84 -15.38
C VAL A 817 6.39 -22.32 -16.51
N THR A 818 6.39 -21.01 -16.73
CA THR A 818 5.63 -20.37 -17.79
C THR A 818 6.47 -20.19 -19.04
N ASP A 819 7.66 -19.62 -18.91
CA ASP A 819 8.52 -19.16 -20.01
C ASP A 819 9.97 -19.62 -19.81
N ILE A 820 10.65 -20.00 -20.89
CA ILE A 820 11.98 -20.63 -20.87
C ILE A 820 12.85 -20.07 -22.00
N PHE A 821 14.04 -19.60 -21.66
CA PHE A 821 15.04 -19.08 -22.59
C PHE A 821 16.33 -19.89 -22.45
N ILE A 822 16.70 -20.60 -23.52
CA ILE A 822 17.83 -21.54 -23.53
C ILE A 822 18.99 -20.93 -24.35
N CYS A 823 20.13 -20.73 -23.71
CA CYS A 823 21.36 -20.25 -24.34
C CYS A 823 22.35 -21.40 -24.55
N LEU A 824 22.83 -21.58 -25.78
CA LEU A 824 23.93 -22.50 -26.11
C LEU A 824 25.25 -21.74 -26.29
N SER A 825 26.31 -22.28 -25.71
CA SER A 825 27.69 -21.78 -25.82
C SER A 825 27.84 -20.32 -25.39
N LEU A 826 27.15 -19.90 -24.32
CA LEU A 826 27.11 -18.51 -23.90
C LEU A 826 28.50 -17.96 -23.54
N LEU A 827 29.27 -18.73 -22.76
CA LEU A 827 30.63 -18.39 -22.34
C LEU A 827 31.60 -19.56 -22.43
N GLU A 828 31.08 -20.79 -22.46
CA GLU A 828 31.88 -22.00 -22.60
C GLU A 828 31.32 -22.82 -23.74
N PHE A 829 32.17 -23.29 -24.64
CA PHE A 829 31.74 -24.03 -25.82
C PHE A 829 30.98 -25.30 -25.43
N GLY A 830 29.78 -25.48 -25.98
CA GLY A 830 28.94 -26.65 -25.70
C GLY A 830 28.15 -26.57 -24.39
N SER A 831 28.33 -25.54 -23.56
CA SER A 831 27.53 -25.35 -22.34
C SER A 831 26.09 -24.90 -22.61
N LEU A 832 25.17 -25.24 -21.70
CA LEU A 832 23.79 -24.76 -21.71
C LEU A 832 23.51 -23.89 -20.49
N SER A 833 22.98 -22.68 -20.73
CA SER A 833 22.41 -21.83 -19.68
C SER A 833 20.90 -21.71 -19.92
N ILE A 834 20.09 -22.03 -18.91
CA ILE A 834 18.63 -22.00 -19.01
C ILE A 834 18.09 -20.96 -18.03
N LEU A 835 17.56 -19.87 -18.57
CA LEU A 835 16.83 -18.87 -17.82
C LEU A 835 15.33 -19.15 -17.93
N TYR A 836 14.60 -19.17 -16.83
CA TYR A 836 13.17 -19.48 -16.87
C TYR A 836 12.38 -18.73 -15.79
N ARG A 837 11.08 -18.57 -16.02
CA ARG A 837 10.17 -17.84 -15.13
C ARG A 837 8.98 -18.72 -14.74
N ASP A 838 8.52 -18.60 -13.50
CA ASP A 838 7.32 -19.28 -13.02
C ASP A 838 6.05 -18.40 -13.07
N ASN A 839 4.91 -19.02 -12.76
CA ASN A 839 3.61 -18.35 -12.69
C ASN A 839 3.52 -17.25 -11.62
N MET A 840 4.49 -17.13 -10.71
CA MET A 840 4.61 -16.10 -9.69
C MET A 840 5.63 -15.00 -10.05
N LYS A 841 6.11 -14.97 -11.30
CA LYS A 841 7.13 -14.05 -11.83
C LYS A 841 8.54 -14.24 -11.26
N VAL A 842 8.83 -15.34 -10.59
CA VAL A 842 10.18 -15.60 -10.08
C VAL A 842 11.04 -16.12 -11.23
N TRP A 843 12.21 -15.52 -11.43
CA TRP A 843 13.17 -15.95 -12.45
C TRP A 843 14.22 -16.87 -11.82
N TYR A 844 14.66 -17.84 -12.59
CA TYR A 844 15.65 -18.83 -12.21
C TYR A 844 16.66 -19.02 -13.33
N MET A 845 17.89 -19.37 -12.98
CA MET A 845 18.99 -19.61 -13.91
C MET A 845 19.69 -20.91 -13.53
N ASP A 846 19.61 -21.91 -14.41
CA ASP A 846 20.36 -23.17 -14.30
C ASP A 846 21.47 -23.20 -15.35
N PHE A 847 22.62 -23.78 -14.99
CA PHE A 847 23.79 -23.91 -15.85
C PHE A 847 24.25 -25.36 -15.92
N PHE A 848 24.57 -25.83 -17.13
CA PHE A 848 24.98 -27.20 -17.42
C PHE A 848 26.26 -27.19 -18.28
N GLU A 849 27.32 -27.80 -17.76
CA GLU A 849 28.57 -28.01 -18.48
C GLU A 849 28.56 -29.38 -19.18
N HIS A 850 29.19 -29.43 -20.35
CA HIS A 850 29.35 -30.65 -21.14
C HIS A 850 30.81 -30.77 -21.60
N PRO A 851 31.71 -31.23 -20.71
CA PRO A 851 33.14 -31.36 -21.02
C PRO A 851 33.42 -32.15 -22.30
N GLU A 852 32.58 -33.15 -22.61
CA GLU A 852 32.68 -33.98 -23.82
C GLU A 852 32.45 -33.20 -25.13
N LEU A 853 31.70 -32.09 -25.08
CA LEU A 853 31.50 -31.19 -26.21
C LEU A 853 32.66 -30.20 -26.34
N GLU A 854 33.19 -29.76 -25.20
CA GLU A 854 34.34 -28.87 -25.13
C GLU A 854 35.61 -29.55 -25.68
N GLU A 855 35.84 -30.81 -25.33
CA GLU A 855 36.96 -31.62 -25.86
C GLU A 855 36.91 -31.76 -27.39
N GLN A 856 35.71 -31.71 -27.98
CA GLN A 856 35.47 -31.81 -29.42
C GLN A 856 35.26 -30.44 -30.09
N ALA A 857 35.57 -29.34 -29.41
CA ALA A 857 35.23 -27.99 -29.87
C ALA A 857 35.77 -27.66 -31.26
N ASP A 858 37.02 -28.01 -31.57
CA ASP A 858 37.64 -27.74 -32.88
C ASP A 858 36.85 -28.41 -34.04
N GLN A 859 36.35 -29.63 -33.82
CA GLN A 859 35.58 -30.39 -34.82
C GLN A 859 34.14 -29.87 -34.93
N LEU A 860 33.50 -29.64 -33.78
CA LEU A 860 32.11 -29.19 -33.70
C LEU A 860 31.92 -27.74 -34.13
N TYR A 861 32.96 -26.90 -34.00
CA TYR A 861 32.98 -25.53 -34.50
C TYR A 861 32.83 -25.47 -36.03
N GLU A 862 33.50 -26.38 -36.74
CA GLU A 862 33.39 -26.55 -38.19
C GLU A 862 32.08 -27.26 -38.57
N ALA A 863 31.66 -28.26 -37.77
CA ALA A 863 30.44 -29.05 -37.97
C ALA A 863 29.29 -28.60 -37.05
N TRP A 864 28.93 -27.31 -37.09
CA TRP A 864 27.96 -26.72 -36.15
C TRP A 864 26.58 -27.38 -36.17
N GLU A 865 26.16 -27.96 -37.29
CA GLU A 865 24.89 -28.71 -37.40
C GLU A 865 24.88 -29.95 -36.49
N VAL A 866 26.05 -30.59 -36.34
CA VAL A 866 26.25 -31.73 -35.43
C VAL A 866 26.21 -31.27 -33.98
N LEU A 867 26.80 -30.11 -33.67
CA LEU A 867 26.70 -29.49 -32.33
C LEU A 867 25.23 -29.23 -31.96
N LEU A 868 24.48 -28.54 -32.84
CA LEU A 868 23.09 -28.19 -32.57
C LEU A 868 22.18 -29.42 -32.43
N GLY A 869 22.53 -30.54 -33.06
CA GLY A 869 21.82 -31.81 -32.98
C GLY A 869 22.37 -32.79 -31.94
N HIS A 870 23.34 -32.40 -31.11
CA HIS A 870 24.06 -33.36 -30.27
C HIS A 870 23.16 -34.02 -29.20
N PRO A 871 23.19 -35.35 -29.02
CA PRO A 871 22.29 -36.07 -28.09
C PRO A 871 22.36 -35.59 -26.64
N VAL A 872 23.56 -35.26 -26.16
CA VAL A 872 23.79 -34.77 -24.78
C VAL A 872 22.99 -33.49 -24.48
N LEU A 873 22.94 -32.55 -25.43
CA LEU A 873 22.17 -31.31 -25.28
C LEU A 873 20.66 -31.62 -25.18
N ALA A 874 20.19 -32.53 -26.04
CA ALA A 874 18.79 -32.95 -26.04
C ALA A 874 18.41 -33.71 -24.75
N GLU A 875 19.30 -34.55 -24.22
CA GLU A 875 19.10 -35.25 -22.95
C GLU A 875 19.06 -34.30 -21.76
N THR A 876 19.94 -33.30 -21.73
CA THR A 876 19.96 -32.26 -20.69
C THR A 876 18.68 -31.44 -20.69
N ILE A 877 18.24 -30.96 -21.86
CA ILE A 877 16.98 -30.21 -21.99
C ILE A 877 15.77 -31.09 -21.60
N LYS A 878 15.76 -32.38 -21.96
CA LYS A 878 14.71 -33.32 -21.53
C LYS A 878 14.72 -33.50 -20.01
N GLY A 879 15.89 -33.67 -19.41
CA GLY A 879 16.07 -33.78 -17.97
C GLY A 879 15.53 -32.55 -17.25
N PHE A 880 15.88 -31.36 -17.74
CA PHE A 880 15.35 -30.09 -17.23
C PHE A 880 13.82 -30.01 -17.35
N PHE A 881 13.23 -30.28 -18.52
CA PHE A 881 11.77 -30.28 -18.68
C PHE A 881 11.08 -31.29 -17.76
N ALA A 882 11.64 -32.49 -17.59
CA ALA A 882 11.11 -33.50 -16.67
C ALA A 882 11.16 -33.02 -15.21
N ALA A 883 12.29 -32.44 -14.78
CA ALA A 883 12.47 -31.91 -13.43
C ALA A 883 11.48 -30.78 -13.13
N GLN A 884 11.27 -29.87 -14.08
CA GLN A 884 10.33 -28.75 -13.95
C GLN A 884 8.87 -29.14 -14.26
N LYS A 885 8.61 -30.42 -14.57
CA LYS A 885 7.29 -30.93 -15.02
C LYS A 885 6.72 -30.16 -16.21
N PHE A 886 7.58 -29.55 -17.01
CA PHE A 886 7.22 -28.79 -18.20
C PHE A 886 6.98 -29.73 -19.38
N ARG A 887 5.86 -29.55 -20.08
CA ARG A 887 5.54 -30.35 -21.27
C ARG A 887 5.55 -29.46 -22.50
N LEU A 888 6.51 -29.70 -23.39
CA LEU A 888 6.56 -29.01 -24.68
C LEU A 888 5.48 -29.55 -25.63
N THR A 889 4.57 -28.68 -26.04
CA THR A 889 3.43 -28.94 -26.92
C THR A 889 3.36 -27.88 -28.02
N ASP A 890 2.56 -28.10 -29.05
CA ASP A 890 2.40 -27.09 -30.11
C ASP A 890 1.71 -25.81 -29.62
N LEU A 891 1.00 -25.88 -28.48
CA LEU A 891 0.30 -24.74 -27.84
C LEU A 891 1.23 -23.84 -27.00
N ASN A 892 2.38 -24.35 -26.55
CA ASN A 892 3.32 -23.59 -25.69
C ASN A 892 4.75 -23.56 -26.24
N LYS A 893 4.97 -23.98 -27.49
CA LYS A 893 6.26 -23.91 -28.19
C LYS A 893 6.82 -22.48 -28.32
N ASP A 894 5.97 -21.48 -28.26
CA ASP A 894 6.35 -20.06 -28.33
C ASP A 894 6.77 -19.51 -26.96
N ARG A 895 6.51 -20.27 -25.87
CA ARG A 895 7.03 -20.00 -24.53
C ARG A 895 8.44 -20.56 -24.30
N VAL A 896 9.06 -21.13 -25.33
CA VAL A 896 10.45 -21.56 -25.32
C VAL A 896 11.22 -20.86 -26.42
N ALA A 897 12.14 -19.99 -25.99
CA ALA A 897 13.10 -19.30 -26.85
C ALA A 897 14.48 -19.96 -26.77
N PHE A 898 15.22 -19.82 -27.86
CA PHE A 898 16.57 -20.36 -28.00
C PHE A 898 17.48 -19.24 -28.47
N TRP A 899 18.67 -19.19 -27.91
CA TRP A 899 19.74 -18.29 -28.28
C TRP A 899 21.02 -19.09 -28.44
N VAL A 900 21.81 -18.77 -29.47
CA VAL A 900 23.06 -19.47 -29.77
C VAL A 900 24.14 -18.42 -29.97
N ASN A 901 25.26 -18.58 -29.29
CA ASN A 901 26.41 -17.70 -29.50
C ASN A 901 26.91 -17.84 -30.94
N LEU A 902 26.83 -16.77 -31.74
CA LEU A 902 27.23 -16.84 -33.15
C LEU A 902 28.71 -17.17 -33.34
N ASN A 903 29.54 -16.99 -32.31
CA ASN A 903 30.97 -17.31 -32.35
C ASN A 903 31.26 -18.79 -32.19
N CYS A 904 30.30 -19.63 -31.76
CA CYS A 904 30.51 -21.07 -31.59
C CYS A 904 30.37 -21.90 -32.87
N ALA A 905 30.20 -21.24 -34.02
CA ALA A 905 29.98 -21.91 -35.30
C ALA A 905 30.67 -21.17 -36.44
N ARG A 906 31.42 -21.89 -37.27
CA ARG A 906 31.87 -21.38 -38.57
C ARG A 906 30.74 -21.54 -39.59
N SER A 907 30.26 -20.44 -40.15
CA SER A 907 29.15 -20.45 -41.12
C SER A 907 29.48 -19.60 -42.34
N GLY A 908 28.85 -19.87 -43.49
CA GLY A 908 29.00 -19.08 -44.71
C GLY A 908 28.36 -17.68 -44.71
N HIS A 909 27.84 -17.20 -43.58
CA HIS A 909 27.30 -15.85 -43.47
C HIS A 909 28.41 -14.80 -43.58
N GLY A 910 28.26 -13.82 -44.49
CA GLY A 910 29.19 -12.69 -44.59
C GLY A 910 29.21 -11.83 -43.31
N GLY A 911 30.34 -11.19 -43.01
CA GLY A 911 30.60 -10.49 -41.74
C GLY A 911 29.61 -9.37 -41.37
N ILE A 912 28.84 -8.83 -42.33
CA ILE A 912 27.82 -7.78 -42.10
C ILE A 912 26.46 -8.39 -41.64
N LYS A 913 26.28 -9.71 -41.73
CA LYS A 913 25.00 -10.41 -41.45
C LYS A 913 25.00 -11.14 -40.09
N GLN A 914 25.68 -10.61 -39.08
CA GLN A 914 25.81 -11.26 -37.76
C GLN A 914 24.47 -11.54 -37.08
N ALA A 915 23.55 -10.57 -37.04
CA ALA A 915 22.23 -10.77 -36.45
C ALA A 915 21.42 -11.86 -37.15
N LYS A 916 21.55 -11.95 -38.49
CA LYS A 916 20.90 -13.01 -39.27
C LYS A 916 21.49 -14.38 -38.99
N LYS A 917 22.83 -14.49 -38.88
CA LYS A 917 23.53 -15.72 -38.51
C LYS A 917 23.02 -16.24 -37.16
N GLU A 918 22.93 -15.37 -36.16
CA GLU A 918 22.44 -15.69 -34.82
C GLU A 918 21.00 -16.24 -34.85
N GLN A 919 20.09 -15.57 -35.57
CA GLN A 919 18.71 -16.01 -35.76
C GLN A 919 18.61 -17.37 -36.47
N ASP A 920 19.40 -17.57 -37.53
CA ASP A 920 19.41 -18.82 -38.28
C ASP A 920 19.94 -19.98 -37.43
N LEU A 921 21.00 -19.79 -36.65
CA LEU A 921 21.52 -20.79 -35.70
C LEU A 921 20.50 -21.13 -34.62
N ALA A 922 19.88 -20.13 -33.97
CA ALA A 922 18.85 -20.34 -32.96
C ALA A 922 17.63 -21.11 -33.52
N LYS A 923 17.22 -20.80 -34.75
CA LYS A 923 16.11 -21.50 -35.42
C LYS A 923 16.43 -22.96 -35.72
N HIS A 924 17.66 -23.24 -36.17
CA HIS A 924 18.12 -24.62 -36.38
C HIS A 924 18.19 -25.38 -35.05
N PHE A 925 18.75 -24.77 -34.01
CA PHE A 925 18.84 -25.38 -32.69
C PHE A 925 17.46 -25.71 -32.12
N LYS A 926 16.52 -24.76 -32.19
CA LYS A 926 15.12 -24.98 -31.79
C LYS A 926 14.51 -26.16 -32.54
N LYS A 927 14.72 -26.25 -33.86
CA LYS A 927 14.18 -27.34 -34.69
C LYS A 927 14.71 -28.70 -34.25
N GLU A 928 16.03 -28.85 -34.11
CA GLU A 928 16.66 -30.10 -33.69
C GLU A 928 16.21 -30.52 -32.28
N MET A 929 16.23 -29.60 -31.32
CA MET A 929 15.82 -29.90 -29.94
C MET A 929 14.34 -30.28 -29.84
N VAL A 930 13.44 -29.59 -30.56
CA VAL A 930 12.00 -29.93 -30.60
C VAL A 930 11.79 -31.33 -31.21
N GLN A 931 12.51 -31.68 -32.28
CA GLN A 931 12.38 -32.99 -32.90
C GLN A 931 12.85 -34.11 -31.96
N GLN A 932 14.02 -33.95 -31.35
CA GLN A 932 14.61 -34.95 -30.48
C GLN A 932 13.88 -35.08 -29.14
N THR A 933 13.27 -34.01 -28.63
CA THR A 933 12.43 -34.03 -27.41
C THR A 933 11.08 -34.71 -27.63
N LYS A 934 10.49 -34.62 -28.83
CA LYS A 934 9.22 -35.29 -29.19
C LYS A 934 9.38 -36.77 -29.57
N ALA A 935 10.55 -37.22 -30.04
CA ALA A 935 10.73 -38.47 -30.78
C ALA A 935 10.67 -39.81 -30.01
N ARG A 936 10.28 -39.88 -28.72
CA ARG A 936 10.30 -41.14 -27.94
C ARG A 936 8.93 -41.69 -27.49
N ARG A 937 7.86 -41.48 -28.28
CA ARG A 937 6.52 -42.09 -28.04
C ARG A 937 6.14 -43.25 -28.97
N LYS A 938 7.01 -43.67 -29.89
CA LYS A 938 6.79 -44.89 -30.70
C LYS A 938 7.79 -45.97 -30.27
N LYS A 939 7.42 -46.78 -29.28
CA LYS A 939 7.86 -48.18 -28.99
C LYS A 939 7.78 -48.44 -27.48
N VAL A 940 6.58 -48.74 -26.99
CA VAL A 940 6.32 -49.79 -26.00
C VAL A 940 4.87 -50.25 -26.27
N GLU A 941 4.72 -51.08 -27.29
CA GLU A 941 3.64 -52.05 -27.48
C GLU A 941 4.29 -53.12 -28.36
N ASP A 942 4.96 -54.06 -27.68
CA ASP A 942 5.14 -55.47 -28.04
C ASP A 942 5.56 -56.21 -26.77
#